data_AF-A0AAD8KGW8-F1
#
_entry.id   AF-A0AAD8KGW8-F1
#
_cell.length_a   1.000
_cell.length_b   1.000
_cell.length_c   1.000
_cell.angle_alpha   90.00
_cell.angle_beta   90.00
_cell.angle_gamma   90.00
#
_symmetry.space_group_name_H-M   'P 1'
#
loop_
_entity.id
_entity.type
_entity.pdbx_description
1 polymer ?
#
loop_
_entity_poly.entity_id
_entity_poly.type
_entity_poly.pdbx_seq_one_letter_code
_entity_poly.pdbx_strand_id
1 'polypeptide(L)'
;MARWSGGFRCLLLLAAIAFIYTQVRLFKAQSEYAEKISAAVEGENHCTSQMRLLIDQISMQKEKVGVLEAKIVLTWPSAYVTCISEKVKQQQEECEQLRTLVQNLERKGVKNLFKQNQVPVAAVVIMACNRADYLERTIKSILKYHTSVSSKFPVFISQDGSNTDVRTKALSYKQLTYMQQLIKQNKIINSSLLQHLDFEPVHTERPGELIAYYKIARHYKWALDQLFYKHNFNRVIILEDDMEISPDFFNYFEAGADLLDKDKSIMAISSWNDNGQKQFVHDPYLVKGASPLYGTDLILKINNLKGDTRISYRDQRHFEEIARQFGIFEEWKDGIPRTAYKGVVVFRYKTRQASWDSNYTFRKQQKNQLGWLLSPAHFLVLLINSSIVIHPPYNNIYLSHTKMSILTLTIFILFTPTIVFVHVSALNVHLQPHDIINPNLPPVTFTDSKKNEGSSELVNLRYHMGPVLSSPINIYLIWYGNWASSQKLIIKDFLLSISSFKTPHPSVSNWWKTVTLYTDQTNANISHTLLIAGEYSNRNYTHGTHLTRLTIQDVIASAPFRVDHKNGVYLVLTSEDVTMQDFCRAVCGFHYFTFASKVGYTLPYAWVGNSGKQCPEVCAYPFAVPGYMGSGGPGSLRPPNGDVGVDGMISVIGHELAELASNPLVNAWYAGEDPTAPTEIGDLCEGLYGSGGGGGYIGQVMKDGSGRTFNVNGRRSRKFLVQWIWSPVLNACSGPNALD
;
A
#
# COMPACT_ATOMS: atom_id res chain seq x y z
N MET A 1 -82.03 -7.12 4.92
CA MET A 1 -80.57 -6.93 4.97
C MET A 1 -80.15 -6.82 6.43
N ALA A 2 -79.27 -7.58 7.05
CA ALA A 2 -78.70 -8.90 6.81
C ALA A 2 -78.46 -9.49 8.22
N ARG A 3 -78.88 -10.75 8.45
CA ARG A 3 -78.58 -11.51 9.67
C ARG A 3 -77.07 -11.76 9.73
N TRP A 4 -76.37 -11.08 10.63
CA TRP A 4 -74.96 -11.38 10.90
C TRP A 4 -74.85 -12.61 11.82
N SER A 5 -74.19 -13.62 11.30
CA SER A 5 -74.05 -14.98 11.81
C SER A 5 -73.30 -15.04 13.15
N GLY A 6 -73.76 -15.92 14.05
CA GLY A 6 -73.19 -16.19 15.38
C GLY A 6 -71.71 -16.58 15.43
N GLY A 7 -71.05 -16.84 14.30
CA GLY A 7 -69.62 -17.15 14.22
C GLY A 7 -68.69 -16.01 14.66
N PHE A 8 -69.06 -14.74 14.43
CA PHE A 8 -68.22 -13.60 14.79
C PHE A 8 -68.21 -13.33 16.31
N ARG A 9 -69.31 -13.66 17.00
CA ARG A 9 -69.41 -13.56 18.47
C ARG A 9 -68.57 -14.63 19.18
N CYS A 10 -68.51 -15.85 18.63
CA CYS A 10 -67.64 -16.90 19.16
C CYS A 10 -66.15 -16.57 19.03
N LEU A 11 -65.72 -15.99 17.91
CA LEU A 11 -64.32 -15.59 17.70
C LEU A 11 -63.89 -14.47 18.66
N LEU A 12 -64.76 -13.49 18.93
CA LEU A 12 -64.49 -12.44 19.92
C LEU A 12 -64.44 -12.98 21.36
N LEU A 13 -65.28 -13.96 21.69
CA LEU A 13 -65.24 -14.65 22.98
C LEU A 13 -63.93 -15.44 23.17
N LEU A 14 -63.48 -16.16 22.15
CA LEU A 14 -62.21 -16.90 22.19
C LEU A 14 -61.01 -15.95 22.31
N ALA A 15 -61.01 -14.83 21.59
CA ALA A 15 -59.97 -13.81 21.70
C ALA A 15 -59.95 -13.15 23.09
N ALA A 16 -61.11 -12.88 23.68
CA ALA A 16 -61.22 -12.34 25.04
C ALA A 16 -60.72 -13.34 26.09
N ILE A 17 -61.04 -14.63 25.96
CA ILE A 17 -60.53 -15.68 26.85
C ILE A 17 -59.01 -15.80 26.74
N ALA A 18 -58.46 -15.79 25.53
CA ALA A 18 -57.01 -15.82 25.31
C ALA A 18 -56.32 -14.58 25.90
N PHE A 19 -56.90 -13.40 25.73
CA PHE A 19 -56.38 -12.16 26.32
C PHE A 19 -56.38 -12.23 27.86
N ILE A 20 -57.49 -12.65 28.48
CA ILE A 20 -57.58 -12.82 29.94
C ILE A 20 -56.58 -13.85 30.44
N TYR A 21 -56.43 -14.99 29.75
CA TYR A 21 -55.44 -16.01 30.10
C TYR A 21 -54.01 -15.46 30.07
N THR A 22 -53.69 -14.65 29.05
CA THR A 22 -52.38 -14.03 28.91
C THR A 22 -52.12 -12.99 30.00
N GLN A 23 -53.13 -12.18 30.35
CA GLN A 23 -53.03 -11.20 31.45
C GLN A 23 -52.86 -11.88 32.82
N VAL A 24 -53.58 -12.97 33.09
CA VAL A 24 -53.43 -13.74 34.34
C VAL A 24 -52.04 -14.37 34.45
N ARG A 25 -51.49 -14.89 33.35
CA ARG A 25 -50.12 -15.42 33.30
C ARG A 25 -49.07 -14.34 33.54
N LEU A 26 -49.26 -13.16 32.94
CA LEU A 26 -48.36 -12.02 33.13
C LEU A 26 -48.39 -11.54 34.58
N PHE A 27 -49.58 -11.47 35.19
CA PHE A 27 -49.74 -11.06 36.60
C PHE A 27 -49.11 -12.07 37.56
N LYS A 28 -49.24 -13.38 37.29
CA LYS A 28 -48.58 -14.43 38.09
C LYS A 28 -47.05 -14.33 38.00
N ALA A 29 -46.52 -14.09 36.80
CA ALA A 29 -45.08 -13.90 36.60
C ALA A 29 -44.56 -12.61 37.29
N GLN A 30 -45.35 -11.54 37.28
CA GLN A 30 -45.02 -10.30 38.00
C GLN A 30 -45.07 -10.49 39.53
N SER A 31 -46.02 -11.29 40.04
CA SER A 31 -46.12 -11.63 41.46
C SER A 31 -44.94 -12.47 41.96
N GLU A 32 -44.54 -13.51 41.21
CA GLU A 32 -43.35 -14.32 41.54
C GLU A 32 -42.05 -13.49 41.50
N TYR A 33 -42.01 -12.46 40.65
CA TYR A 33 -40.87 -11.52 40.60
C TYR A 33 -40.86 -10.57 41.80
N ALA A 34 -42.02 -10.11 42.25
CA ALA A 34 -42.15 -9.25 43.43
C ALA A 34 -41.77 -9.97 44.74
N GLU A 35 -42.15 -11.24 44.91
CA GLU A 35 -41.72 -12.05 46.07
C GLU A 35 -40.20 -12.26 46.09
N LYS A 36 -39.56 -12.48 44.92
CA LYS A 36 -38.09 -12.58 44.82
C LYS A 36 -37.38 -11.28 45.20
N ILE A 37 -37.95 -10.13 44.85
CA ILE A 37 -37.41 -8.83 45.26
C ILE A 37 -37.59 -8.62 46.76
N SER A 38 -38.75 -8.97 47.33
CA SER A 38 -38.97 -8.87 48.78
C SER A 38 -37.98 -9.73 49.56
N ALA A 39 -37.74 -10.96 49.13
CA ALA A 39 -36.76 -11.84 49.76
C ALA A 39 -35.31 -11.32 49.62
N ALA A 40 -34.98 -10.67 48.50
CA ALA A 40 -33.68 -10.04 48.29
C ALA A 40 -33.47 -8.81 49.21
N VAL A 41 -34.51 -7.98 49.38
CA VAL A 41 -34.50 -6.82 50.29
C VAL A 41 -34.39 -7.24 51.75
N GLU A 42 -35.07 -8.32 52.14
CA GLU A 42 -34.99 -8.87 53.50
C GLU A 42 -33.60 -9.47 53.80
N GLY A 43 -32.95 -10.07 52.80
CA GLY A 43 -31.55 -10.49 52.87
C GLY A 43 -30.56 -9.33 53.01
N GLU A 44 -30.79 -8.21 52.31
CA GLU A 44 -29.95 -7.01 52.40
C GLU A 44 -30.09 -6.31 53.77
N ASN A 45 -31.30 -6.28 54.32
CA ASN A 45 -31.57 -5.76 55.66
C ASN A 45 -30.94 -6.64 56.76
N HIS A 46 -30.94 -7.96 56.58
CA HIS A 46 -30.26 -8.89 57.49
C HIS A 46 -28.74 -8.68 57.50
N CYS A 47 -28.13 -8.52 56.31
CA CYS A 47 -26.70 -8.25 56.18
C CYS A 47 -26.31 -6.89 56.79
N THR A 48 -27.17 -5.87 56.65
CA THR A 48 -26.97 -4.53 57.21
C THR A 48 -27.07 -4.52 58.74
N SER A 49 -27.99 -5.31 59.31
CA SER A 49 -28.11 -5.52 60.75
C SER A 49 -26.87 -6.18 61.35
N GLN A 50 -26.36 -7.24 60.71
CA GLN A 50 -25.14 -7.92 61.16
C GLN A 50 -23.91 -7.02 61.12
N MET A 51 -23.82 -6.16 60.11
CA MET A 51 -22.71 -5.21 59.99
C MET A 51 -22.74 -4.13 61.10
N ARG A 52 -23.92 -3.68 61.53
CA ARG A 52 -24.05 -2.76 62.68
C ARG A 52 -23.64 -3.41 64.00
N LEU A 53 -24.02 -4.68 64.22
CA LEU A 53 -23.58 -5.44 65.40
C LEU A 53 -22.06 -5.62 65.45
N LEU A 54 -21.41 -5.82 64.30
CA LEU A 54 -19.95 -5.92 64.21
C LEU A 54 -19.27 -4.57 64.52
N ILE A 55 -19.86 -3.46 64.07
CA ILE A 55 -19.35 -2.11 64.34
C ILE A 55 -19.46 -1.77 65.83
N ASP A 56 -20.56 -2.15 66.50
CA ASP A 56 -20.73 -1.95 67.94
C ASP A 56 -19.76 -2.81 68.76
N GLN A 57 -19.49 -4.05 68.33
CA GLN A 57 -18.45 -4.90 68.94
C GLN A 57 -17.04 -4.30 68.79
N ILE A 58 -16.72 -3.71 67.63
CA ILE A 58 -15.44 -3.03 67.39
C ILE A 58 -15.33 -1.75 68.25
N SER A 59 -16.45 -1.04 68.45
CA SER A 59 -16.52 0.16 69.29
C SER A 59 -16.24 -0.18 70.77
N MET A 60 -16.84 -1.24 71.30
CA MET A 60 -16.56 -1.73 72.66
C MET A 60 -15.12 -2.23 72.85
N GLN A 61 -14.49 -2.79 71.82
CA GLN A 61 -13.08 -3.21 71.87
C GLN A 61 -12.13 -2.01 71.88
N LYS A 62 -12.43 -0.94 71.14
CA LYS A 62 -11.65 0.31 71.15
C LYS A 62 -11.62 0.98 72.53
N GLU A 63 -12.75 0.97 73.24
CA GLU A 63 -12.83 1.57 74.58
C GLU A 63 -11.97 0.78 75.60
N LYS A 64 -11.89 -0.55 75.47
CA LYS A 64 -10.97 -1.39 76.26
C LYS A 64 -9.50 -1.15 75.95
N VAL A 65 -9.14 -0.84 74.70
CA VAL A 65 -7.77 -0.49 74.29
C VAL A 65 -7.36 0.86 74.88
N GLY A 66 -8.24 1.86 74.88
CA GLY A 66 -7.96 3.18 75.47
C GLY A 66 -7.69 3.15 76.97
N VAL A 67 -8.36 2.27 77.72
CA VAL A 67 -8.11 2.04 79.15
C VAL A 67 -6.76 1.35 79.40
N LEU A 68 -6.29 0.53 78.45
CA LEU A 68 -4.99 -0.12 78.51
C LEU A 68 -3.84 0.86 78.18
N GLU A 69 -4.05 1.74 77.19
CA GLU A 69 -3.08 2.77 76.79
C GLU A 69 -2.86 3.83 77.88
N ALA A 70 -3.92 4.25 78.60
CA ALA A 70 -3.79 5.17 79.73
C ALA A 70 -2.96 4.59 80.89
N LYS A 71 -2.91 3.26 81.03
CA LYS A 71 -2.14 2.55 82.07
C LYS A 71 -0.65 2.43 81.73
N ILE A 72 -0.30 2.44 80.44
CA ILE A 72 1.08 2.29 79.94
C ILE A 72 1.85 3.62 79.99
N VAL A 73 1.17 4.75 79.78
CA VAL A 73 1.80 6.10 79.73
C VAL A 73 2.42 6.55 81.07
N LEU A 74 2.02 5.97 82.20
CA LEU A 74 2.51 6.39 83.52
C LEU A 74 3.80 5.70 84.00
N THR A 75 4.41 4.77 83.24
CA THR A 75 5.50 3.92 83.77
C THR A 75 6.81 3.87 82.98
N TRP A 76 6.97 4.60 81.86
CA TRP A 76 8.16 4.46 81.01
C TRP A 76 8.97 5.77 80.81
N PRO A 77 10.31 5.75 80.94
CA PRO A 77 11.16 6.95 80.81
C PRO A 77 11.18 7.57 79.39
N SER A 78 11.18 8.91 79.38
CA SER A 78 10.96 9.82 78.23
C SER A 78 11.78 9.53 76.95
N ALA A 79 12.98 8.97 77.03
CA ALA A 79 13.83 8.74 75.85
C ALA A 79 13.34 7.60 74.93
N TYR A 80 12.66 6.59 75.47
CA TYR A 80 12.14 5.47 74.68
C TYR A 80 10.83 5.83 73.96
N VAL A 81 10.05 6.75 74.54
CA VAL A 81 8.78 7.23 73.99
C VAL A 81 9.01 8.07 72.72
N THR A 82 10.07 8.87 72.66
CA THR A 82 10.37 9.70 71.48
C THR A 82 10.78 8.88 70.26
N CYS A 83 11.61 7.84 70.45
CA CYS A 83 12.05 6.95 69.36
C CYS A 83 10.88 6.10 68.82
N ILE A 84 10.00 5.62 69.70
CA ILE A 84 8.80 4.89 69.30
C ILE A 84 7.79 5.85 68.65
N SER A 85 7.63 7.06 69.17
CA SER A 85 6.78 8.11 68.59
C SER A 85 7.16 8.43 67.15
N GLU A 86 8.45 8.62 66.85
CA GLU A 86 8.91 8.89 65.47
C GLU A 86 8.68 7.70 64.53
N LYS A 87 8.97 6.47 64.97
CA LYS A 87 8.66 5.27 64.18
C LYS A 87 7.17 5.09 63.95
N VAL A 88 6.34 5.32 64.97
CA VAL A 88 4.88 5.26 64.85
C VAL A 88 4.37 6.34 63.91
N LYS A 89 4.93 7.56 63.94
CA LYS A 89 4.56 8.64 63.02
C LYS A 89 4.89 8.30 61.56
N GLN A 90 6.08 7.74 61.33
CA GLN A 90 6.49 7.26 60.00
C GLN A 90 5.60 6.12 59.50
N GLN A 91 5.22 5.19 60.39
CA GLN A 91 4.35 4.07 60.06
C GLN A 91 2.88 4.50 59.88
N GLN A 92 2.45 5.56 60.57
CA GLN A 92 1.14 6.19 60.39
C GLN A 92 1.04 6.88 59.03
N GLU A 93 2.07 7.64 58.63
CA GLU A 93 2.15 8.27 57.31
C GLU A 93 2.18 7.22 56.18
N GLU A 94 2.92 6.12 56.34
CA GLU A 94 2.88 4.99 55.41
C GLU A 94 1.51 4.31 55.37
N CYS A 95 0.84 4.12 56.52
CA CYS A 95 -0.52 3.58 56.56
C CYS A 95 -1.57 4.51 55.95
N GLU A 96 -1.39 5.82 56.05
CA GLU A 96 -2.29 6.83 55.48
C GLU A 96 -2.10 6.93 53.96
N GLN A 97 -0.86 6.84 53.48
CA GLN A 97 -0.55 6.64 52.07
C GLN A 97 -1.11 5.32 51.54
N LEU A 98 -0.97 4.21 52.28
CA LEU A 98 -1.57 2.93 51.92
C LEU A 98 -3.09 2.99 51.92
N ARG A 99 -3.74 3.65 52.88
CA ARG A 99 -5.20 3.83 52.90
C ARG A 99 -5.68 4.65 51.71
N THR A 100 -4.95 5.69 51.35
CA THR A 100 -5.28 6.52 50.17
C THR A 100 -5.09 5.71 48.89
N LEU A 101 -4.07 4.84 48.83
CA LEU A 101 -3.85 3.89 47.74
C LEU A 101 -4.98 2.85 47.67
N VAL A 102 -5.37 2.26 48.80
CA VAL A 102 -6.46 1.28 48.91
C VAL A 102 -7.80 1.91 48.54
N GLN A 103 -8.13 3.11 49.00
CA GLN A 103 -9.34 3.83 48.60
C GLN A 103 -9.32 4.18 47.11
N ASN A 104 -8.16 4.53 46.53
CA ASN A 104 -8.02 4.71 45.09
C ASN A 104 -8.15 3.39 44.33
N LEU A 105 -7.66 2.28 44.88
CA LEU A 105 -7.80 0.93 44.32
C LEU A 105 -9.24 0.42 44.43
N GLU A 106 -9.97 0.73 45.50
CA GLU A 106 -11.40 0.44 45.67
C GLU A 106 -12.25 1.31 44.76
N ARG A 107 -11.96 2.61 44.63
CA ARG A 107 -12.64 3.51 43.69
C ARG A 107 -12.36 3.14 42.23
N LYS A 108 -11.14 2.65 41.93
CA LYS A 108 -10.81 1.98 40.65
C LYS A 108 -11.49 0.61 40.51
N GLY A 109 -11.63 -0.15 41.60
CA GLY A 109 -12.25 -1.47 41.67
C GLY A 109 -13.77 -1.42 41.43
N VAL A 110 -14.45 -0.42 41.99
CA VAL A 110 -15.87 -0.14 41.76
C VAL A 110 -16.11 0.40 40.36
N LYS A 111 -15.25 1.29 39.84
CA LYS A 111 -15.24 1.65 38.41
C LYS A 111 -14.97 0.44 37.49
N ASN A 112 -14.17 -0.54 37.96
CA ASN A 112 -13.89 -1.78 37.25
C ASN A 112 -15.08 -2.75 37.28
N LEU A 113 -15.88 -2.81 38.34
CA LEU A 113 -17.11 -3.60 38.39
C LEU A 113 -18.13 -3.17 37.34
N PHE A 114 -18.22 -1.87 37.02
CA PHE A 114 -19.05 -1.37 35.90
C PHE A 114 -18.43 -1.62 34.51
N LYS A 115 -17.11 -1.88 34.40
CA LYS A 115 -16.44 -2.27 33.15
C LYS A 115 -16.50 -3.77 32.84
N GLN A 116 -16.89 -4.61 33.81
CA GLN A 116 -16.72 -6.07 33.76
C GLN A 116 -17.71 -6.85 32.87
N ASN A 117 -18.63 -6.17 32.17
CA ASN A 117 -19.58 -6.81 31.24
C ASN A 117 -19.41 -6.38 29.77
N GLN A 118 -18.36 -5.63 29.41
CA GLN A 118 -18.13 -5.26 28.02
C GLN A 118 -17.20 -6.29 27.34
N VAL A 119 -17.78 -7.08 26.44
CA VAL A 119 -17.03 -7.87 25.46
C VAL A 119 -16.17 -6.92 24.62
N PRO A 120 -14.88 -7.21 24.37
CA PRO A 120 -14.06 -6.38 23.49
C PRO A 120 -14.70 -6.22 22.12
N VAL A 121 -14.58 -5.03 21.53
CA VAL A 121 -15.15 -4.70 20.22
C VAL A 121 -14.45 -5.50 19.12
N ALA A 122 -13.12 -5.51 19.13
CA ALA A 122 -12.26 -6.31 18.26
C ALA A 122 -10.86 -6.46 18.85
N ALA A 123 -10.16 -7.56 18.58
CA ALA A 123 -8.72 -7.63 18.81
C ALA A 123 -7.97 -6.89 17.70
N VAL A 124 -6.84 -6.27 18.03
CA VAL A 124 -5.92 -5.66 17.06
C VAL A 124 -4.69 -6.54 16.97
N VAL A 125 -4.27 -6.93 15.77
CA VAL A 125 -3.03 -7.68 15.55
C VAL A 125 -2.11 -6.95 14.61
N ILE A 126 -0.85 -6.81 15.01
CA ILE A 126 0.24 -6.30 14.17
C ILE A 126 1.00 -7.50 13.62
N MET A 127 0.99 -7.66 12.29
CA MET A 127 1.71 -8.71 11.57
C MET A 127 3.14 -8.25 11.32
N ALA A 128 4.12 -8.90 11.95
CA ALA A 128 5.53 -8.55 11.90
C ALA A 128 6.39 -9.76 11.50
N CYS A 129 7.59 -9.53 10.98
CA CYS A 129 8.53 -10.59 10.64
C CYS A 129 9.97 -10.23 11.05
N ASN A 130 10.60 -9.32 10.31
CA ASN A 130 12.03 -9.00 10.43
C ASN A 130 12.36 -7.49 10.40
N ARG A 131 11.35 -6.60 10.49
CA ARG A 131 11.52 -5.13 10.45
C ARG A 131 11.22 -4.48 11.81
N ALA A 132 12.21 -4.44 12.71
CA ALA A 132 12.00 -3.99 14.09
C ALA A 132 11.71 -2.48 14.22
N ASP A 133 12.26 -1.67 13.34
CA ASP A 133 12.08 -0.22 13.23
C ASP A 133 10.67 0.14 12.71
N TYR A 134 10.18 -0.55 11.68
CA TYR A 134 8.80 -0.42 11.19
C TYR A 134 7.81 -0.80 12.30
N LEU A 135 8.01 -1.97 12.93
CA LEU A 135 7.19 -2.40 14.06
C LEU A 135 7.13 -1.34 15.18
N GLU A 136 8.27 -0.73 15.51
CA GLU A 136 8.32 0.35 16.50
C GLU A 136 7.49 1.56 16.10
N ARG A 137 7.55 2.00 14.84
CA ARG A 137 6.73 3.12 14.33
C ARG A 137 5.25 2.83 14.45
N THR A 138 4.83 1.64 14.03
CA THR A 138 3.44 1.17 14.10
C THR A 138 2.94 1.11 15.55
N ILE A 139 3.72 0.52 16.46
CA ILE A 139 3.39 0.48 17.89
C ILE A 139 3.28 1.90 18.46
N LYS A 140 4.24 2.78 18.16
CA LYS A 140 4.21 4.18 18.61
C LYS A 140 2.97 4.91 18.10
N SER A 141 2.56 4.68 16.86
CA SER A 141 1.35 5.27 16.28
C SER A 141 0.09 4.79 17.01
N ILE A 142 0.00 3.50 17.32
CA ILE A 142 -1.10 2.91 18.10
C ILE A 142 -1.17 3.49 19.51
N LEU A 143 -0.05 3.55 20.23
CA LEU A 143 0.01 3.99 21.62
C LEU A 143 -0.44 5.45 21.81
N LYS A 144 -0.34 6.30 20.78
CA LYS A 144 -0.86 7.69 20.79
C LYS A 144 -2.35 7.75 21.12
N TYR A 145 -3.14 6.79 20.62
CA TYR A 145 -4.61 6.82 20.69
C TYR A 145 -5.23 5.63 21.43
N HIS A 146 -4.44 4.59 21.75
CA HIS A 146 -4.93 3.33 22.31
C HIS A 146 -5.28 3.38 23.81
N THR A 147 -4.59 4.21 24.60
CA THR A 147 -4.66 4.15 26.07
C THR A 147 -6.09 4.23 26.61
N SER A 148 -6.94 5.08 26.02
CA SER A 148 -8.34 5.29 26.41
C SER A 148 -9.30 4.16 25.98
N VAL A 149 -8.96 3.40 24.95
CA VAL A 149 -9.82 2.38 24.32
C VAL A 149 -9.29 0.94 24.45
N SER A 150 -8.18 0.78 25.14
CA SER A 150 -7.47 -0.47 25.40
C SER A 150 -8.31 -1.66 25.87
N SER A 151 -9.37 -1.43 26.67
CA SER A 151 -10.28 -2.50 27.09
C SER A 151 -11.24 -2.96 25.98
N LYS A 152 -11.53 -2.09 25.01
CA LYS A 152 -12.34 -2.41 23.83
C LYS A 152 -11.49 -3.05 22.72
N PHE A 153 -10.22 -2.66 22.62
CA PHE A 153 -9.31 -3.07 21.55
C PHE A 153 -7.99 -3.64 22.09
N PRO A 154 -7.96 -4.90 22.58
CA PRO A 154 -6.70 -5.52 22.99
C PRO A 154 -5.75 -5.72 21.81
N VAL A 155 -4.48 -5.34 21.97
CA VAL A 155 -3.46 -5.38 20.91
C VAL A 155 -2.54 -6.60 21.09
N PHE A 156 -2.23 -7.25 19.98
CA PHE A 156 -1.32 -8.40 19.84
C PHE A 156 -0.27 -8.10 18.79
N ILE A 157 0.93 -8.63 18.96
CA ILE A 157 1.98 -8.62 17.95
C ILE A 157 2.18 -10.06 17.51
N SER A 158 1.94 -10.35 16.24
CA SER A 158 2.23 -11.65 15.66
C SER A 158 3.52 -11.58 14.85
N GLN A 159 4.58 -12.17 15.39
CA GLN A 159 5.87 -12.25 14.72
C GLN A 159 6.01 -13.58 13.97
N ASP A 160 6.34 -13.52 12.68
CA ASP A 160 6.86 -14.65 11.92
C ASP A 160 8.38 -14.78 12.07
N GLY A 161 8.86 -16.02 12.18
CA GLY A 161 10.26 -16.35 12.32
C GLY A 161 10.87 -16.01 13.68
N SER A 162 12.21 -16.03 13.72
CA SER A 162 13.01 -15.96 14.95
C SER A 162 13.85 -14.70 15.09
N ASN A 163 13.54 -13.64 14.35
CA ASN A 163 14.30 -12.38 14.40
C ASN A 163 14.33 -11.82 15.84
N THR A 164 15.52 -11.68 16.40
CA THR A 164 15.73 -11.31 17.81
C THR A 164 15.38 -9.86 18.08
N ASP A 165 15.57 -8.96 17.11
CA ASP A 165 15.36 -7.53 17.28
C ASP A 165 13.87 -7.21 17.31
N VAL A 166 13.10 -7.82 16.41
CA VAL A 166 11.62 -7.75 16.42
C VAL A 166 11.06 -8.32 17.72
N ARG A 167 11.57 -9.48 18.16
CA ARG A 167 11.15 -10.10 19.42
C ARG A 167 11.46 -9.20 20.63
N THR A 168 12.67 -8.66 20.68
CA THR A 168 13.12 -7.77 21.77
C THR A 168 12.28 -6.50 21.78
N LYS A 169 12.02 -5.92 20.60
CA LYS A 169 11.18 -4.73 20.46
C LYS A 169 9.75 -5.00 20.93
N ALA A 170 9.14 -6.09 20.47
CA ALA A 170 7.79 -6.48 20.88
C ALA A 170 7.67 -6.67 22.41
N LEU A 171 8.69 -7.28 23.04
CA LEU A 171 8.73 -7.49 24.49
C LEU A 171 9.06 -6.23 25.29
N SER A 172 9.68 -5.21 24.67
CA SER A 172 10.04 -3.95 25.35
C SER A 172 8.80 -3.13 25.76
N TYR A 173 7.68 -3.27 25.05
CA TYR A 173 6.44 -2.56 25.32
C TYR A 173 5.55 -3.27 26.35
N LYS A 174 6.02 -3.30 27.61
CA LYS A 174 5.28 -3.88 28.76
C LYS A 174 3.86 -3.34 28.93
N GLN A 175 3.57 -2.15 28.41
CA GLN A 175 2.23 -1.55 28.41
C GLN A 175 1.22 -2.36 27.59
N LEU A 176 1.65 -3.07 26.54
CA LEU A 176 0.80 -4.00 25.78
C LEU A 176 0.53 -5.30 26.53
N THR A 177 1.44 -5.69 27.44
CA THR A 177 1.37 -6.90 28.27
C THR A 177 0.58 -6.69 29.56
N TYR A 178 0.70 -5.53 30.20
CA TYR A 178 0.03 -5.20 31.47
C TYR A 178 -1.48 -4.93 31.31
N MET A 179 -1.91 -4.54 30.11
CA MET A 179 -3.31 -4.17 29.84
C MET A 179 -4.23 -5.38 29.58
N GLN A 180 -3.68 -6.59 29.40
CA GLN A 180 -4.45 -7.83 29.23
C GLN A 180 -4.74 -8.57 30.53
N GLN A 181 -4.07 -8.22 31.63
CA GLN A 181 -4.33 -8.81 32.96
C GLN A 181 -5.73 -8.45 33.51
N LEU A 182 -6.44 -7.53 32.84
CA LEU A 182 -7.78 -7.04 33.18
C LEU A 182 -8.93 -7.75 32.43
N ILE A 183 -8.65 -8.71 31.54
CA ILE A 183 -9.66 -9.55 30.87
C ILE A 183 -9.76 -10.87 31.65
N LYS A 184 -10.78 -10.97 32.51
CA LYS A 184 -10.94 -11.92 33.63
C LYS A 184 -10.57 -13.40 33.39
N GLN A 185 -9.68 -13.88 34.27
CA GLN A 185 -9.79 -15.10 35.09
C GLN A 185 -10.51 -16.33 34.49
N ASN A 186 -9.84 -17.06 33.57
CA ASN A 186 -9.81 -18.54 33.54
C ASN A 186 -9.03 -19.15 32.34
N LYS A 187 -8.30 -18.35 31.55
CA LYS A 187 -7.32 -18.87 30.59
C LYS A 187 -6.14 -17.90 30.55
N ILE A 188 -5.00 -18.31 31.07
CA ILE A 188 -3.80 -17.48 31.08
C ILE A 188 -3.37 -17.25 29.62
N ILE A 189 -3.54 -16.03 29.11
CA ILE A 189 -2.88 -15.59 27.88
C ILE A 189 -1.47 -15.17 28.30
N ASN A 190 -0.49 -16.07 28.14
CA ASN A 190 0.85 -15.86 28.67
C ASN A 190 1.68 -14.77 27.94
N SER A 191 1.18 -14.17 26.85
CA SER A 191 1.95 -13.17 26.09
C SER A 191 1.09 -12.42 25.06
N SER A 192 1.24 -11.09 24.99
CA SER A 192 0.73 -10.26 23.88
C SER A 192 1.55 -10.45 22.58
N LEU A 193 2.74 -11.05 22.69
CA LEU A 193 3.54 -11.51 21.56
C LEU A 193 3.16 -12.96 21.21
N LEU A 194 2.66 -13.14 19.99
CA LEU A 194 2.42 -14.43 19.35
C LEU A 194 3.59 -14.70 18.42
N GLN A 195 4.33 -15.79 18.63
CA GLN A 195 5.44 -16.15 17.76
C GLN A 195 5.08 -17.35 16.88
N HIS A 196 5.20 -17.18 15.58
CA HIS A 196 5.06 -18.21 14.57
C HIS A 196 6.45 -18.68 14.14
N LEU A 197 6.78 -19.93 14.48
CA LEU A 197 8.03 -20.57 14.04
C LEU A 197 7.68 -21.67 13.07
N ASP A 198 7.80 -21.34 11.79
CA ASP A 198 7.43 -22.23 10.71
C ASP A 198 8.66 -22.70 9.94
N PHE A 199 9.02 -23.96 10.18
CA PHE A 199 10.19 -24.60 9.58
C PHE A 199 9.82 -25.55 8.43
N GLU A 200 8.52 -25.73 8.16
CA GLU A 200 8.07 -26.65 7.11
C GLU A 200 8.41 -26.08 5.72
N PRO A 201 8.95 -26.91 4.82
CA PRO A 201 9.25 -26.49 3.46
C PRO A 201 7.98 -26.03 2.76
N VAL A 202 8.07 -24.91 2.04
CA VAL A 202 6.97 -24.36 1.27
C VAL A 202 6.97 -25.01 -0.12
N HIS A 203 5.88 -25.70 -0.45
CA HIS A 203 5.61 -26.20 -1.79
C HIS A 203 4.72 -25.20 -2.52
N THR A 204 5.21 -24.67 -3.64
CA THR A 204 4.39 -23.80 -4.49
C THR A 204 3.50 -24.65 -5.39
N GLU A 205 2.27 -24.21 -5.64
CA GLU A 205 1.35 -24.89 -6.55
C GLU A 205 1.88 -24.88 -7.99
N ARG A 206 2.61 -23.82 -8.38
CA ARG A 206 3.24 -23.71 -9.70
C ARG A 206 4.73 -23.39 -9.58
N PRO A 207 5.57 -23.90 -10.50
CA PRO A 207 6.97 -23.49 -10.58
C PRO A 207 7.09 -21.99 -10.85
N GLY A 208 7.90 -21.28 -10.06
CA GLY A 208 8.18 -19.85 -10.23
C GLY A 208 7.37 -18.90 -9.34
N GLU A 209 6.41 -19.40 -8.56
CA GLU A 209 5.70 -18.57 -7.59
C GLU A 209 6.58 -18.19 -6.38
N LEU A 210 6.34 -17.00 -5.84
CA LEU A 210 7.15 -16.47 -4.74
C LEU A 210 6.79 -17.16 -3.42
N ILE A 211 7.75 -17.93 -2.89
CA ILE A 211 7.66 -18.58 -1.57
C ILE A 211 7.28 -17.60 -0.46
N ALA A 212 7.70 -16.34 -0.57
CA ALA A 212 7.38 -15.29 0.38
C ALA A 212 5.85 -15.13 0.58
N TYR A 213 5.05 -15.13 -0.50
CA TYR A 213 3.59 -15.00 -0.39
C TYR A 213 2.94 -16.20 0.30
N TYR A 214 3.47 -17.40 0.09
CA TYR A 214 3.02 -18.59 0.81
C TYR A 214 3.35 -18.50 2.30
N LYS A 215 4.54 -18.00 2.68
CA LYS A 215 4.89 -17.77 4.08
C LYS A 215 3.99 -16.72 4.73
N ILE A 216 3.72 -15.61 4.03
CA ILE A 216 2.77 -14.58 4.48
C ILE A 216 1.38 -15.19 4.69
N ALA A 217 0.86 -15.94 3.72
CA ALA A 217 -0.46 -16.59 3.83
C ALA A 217 -0.53 -17.56 5.02
N ARG A 218 0.54 -18.34 5.27
CA ARG A 218 0.63 -19.25 6.41
C ARG A 218 0.66 -18.50 7.74
N HIS A 219 1.43 -17.42 7.83
CA HIS A 219 1.51 -16.57 9.01
C HIS A 219 0.16 -15.91 9.33
N TYR A 220 -0.52 -15.35 8.33
CA TYR A 220 -1.87 -14.79 8.48
C TYR A 220 -2.86 -15.84 8.97
N LYS A 221 -2.90 -17.02 8.34
CA LYS A 221 -3.76 -18.13 8.78
C LYS A 221 -3.48 -18.47 10.25
N TRP A 222 -2.22 -18.67 10.61
CA TRP A 222 -1.84 -19.04 11.97
C TRP A 222 -2.23 -17.96 12.99
N ALA A 223 -1.96 -16.69 12.71
CA ALA A 223 -2.27 -15.58 13.61
C ALA A 223 -3.78 -15.44 13.84
N LEU A 224 -4.57 -15.54 12.77
CA LEU A 224 -6.03 -15.51 12.86
C LEU A 224 -6.59 -16.74 13.58
N ASP A 225 -6.00 -17.92 13.40
CA ASP A 225 -6.36 -19.12 14.16
C ASP A 225 -6.13 -18.92 15.67
N GLN A 226 -5.03 -18.26 16.06
CA GLN A 226 -4.81 -17.91 17.47
C GLN A 226 -5.92 -16.97 17.96
N LEU A 227 -6.26 -15.92 17.22
CA LEU A 227 -7.18 -14.89 17.69
C LEU A 227 -8.65 -15.36 17.71
N PHE A 228 -9.11 -16.00 16.64
CA PHE A 228 -10.50 -16.47 16.54
C PHE A 228 -10.73 -17.75 17.35
N TYR A 229 -9.90 -18.79 17.20
CA TYR A 229 -10.18 -20.08 17.83
C TYR A 229 -9.59 -20.21 19.24
N LYS A 230 -8.37 -19.73 19.47
CA LYS A 230 -7.71 -19.91 20.78
C LYS A 230 -8.12 -18.83 21.78
N HIS A 231 -8.23 -17.58 21.31
CA HIS A 231 -8.59 -16.40 22.11
C HIS A 231 -10.07 -16.01 22.00
N ASN A 232 -10.85 -16.62 21.10
CA ASN A 232 -12.31 -16.47 21.00
C ASN A 232 -12.75 -15.01 20.80
N PHE A 233 -11.99 -14.23 20.02
CA PHE A 233 -12.43 -12.92 19.57
C PHE A 233 -13.43 -13.06 18.42
N ASN A 234 -14.49 -12.26 18.44
CA ASN A 234 -15.48 -12.25 17.35
C ASN A 234 -15.01 -11.44 16.14
N ARG A 235 -14.10 -10.48 16.36
CA ARG A 235 -13.58 -9.56 15.33
C ARG A 235 -12.10 -9.32 15.55
N VAL A 236 -11.39 -9.16 14.43
CA VAL A 236 -9.96 -8.84 14.41
C VAL A 236 -9.74 -7.68 13.44
N ILE A 237 -9.01 -6.66 13.90
CA ILE A 237 -8.43 -5.59 13.09
C ILE A 237 -6.99 -6.00 12.81
N ILE A 238 -6.62 -6.04 11.53
CA ILE A 238 -5.30 -6.47 11.08
C ILE A 238 -4.50 -5.25 10.63
N LEU A 239 -3.27 -5.13 11.13
CA LEU A 239 -2.30 -4.11 10.73
C LEU A 239 -1.00 -4.82 10.34
N GLU A 240 -0.33 -4.34 9.29
CA GLU A 240 1.04 -4.73 8.99
C GLU A 240 2.03 -3.87 9.81
N ASP A 241 3.26 -4.35 9.98
CA ASP A 241 4.28 -3.66 10.77
C ASP A 241 4.73 -2.32 10.16
N ASP A 242 4.30 -1.97 8.95
CA ASP A 242 4.59 -0.71 8.24
C ASP A 242 3.41 0.27 8.14
N MET A 243 2.36 0.10 8.96
CA MET A 243 1.17 0.96 8.96
C MET A 243 1.12 1.97 10.12
N GLU A 244 0.83 3.23 9.82
CA GLU A 244 0.51 4.26 10.84
C GLU A 244 -0.99 4.55 10.89
N ILE A 245 -1.55 4.69 12.10
CA ILE A 245 -2.99 4.88 12.29
C ILE A 245 -3.38 6.38 12.38
N SER A 246 -4.59 6.70 11.96
CA SER A 246 -5.18 8.04 12.13
C SER A 246 -5.69 8.27 13.56
N PRO A 247 -5.89 9.54 13.99
CA PRO A 247 -6.41 9.85 15.33
C PRO A 247 -7.78 9.25 15.65
N ASP A 248 -8.61 9.03 14.64
CA ASP A 248 -9.98 8.52 14.73
C ASP A 248 -10.09 7.03 14.38
N PHE A 249 -8.98 6.33 14.16
CA PHE A 249 -8.92 4.93 13.74
C PHE A 249 -9.82 4.01 14.57
N PHE A 250 -9.73 4.08 15.91
CA PHE A 250 -10.56 3.24 16.79
C PHE A 250 -12.04 3.62 16.77
N ASN A 251 -12.36 4.90 16.62
CA ASN A 251 -13.75 5.36 16.52
C ASN A 251 -14.38 4.87 15.21
N TYR A 252 -13.62 4.89 14.12
CA TYR A 252 -14.04 4.37 12.81
C TYR A 252 -14.39 2.89 12.88
N PHE A 253 -13.50 2.06 13.43
CA PHE A 253 -13.77 0.61 13.57
C PHE A 253 -14.85 0.29 14.60
N GLU A 254 -14.99 1.07 15.68
CA GLU A 254 -16.08 0.93 16.62
C GLU A 254 -17.45 1.20 15.96
N ALA A 255 -17.55 2.27 15.17
CA ALA A 255 -18.77 2.58 14.42
C ALA A 255 -19.06 1.53 13.33
N GLY A 256 -18.02 1.02 12.68
CA GLY A 256 -18.15 -0.01 11.65
C GLY A 256 -18.57 -1.38 12.19
N ALA A 257 -18.11 -1.77 13.38
CA ALA A 257 -18.39 -3.09 13.96
C ALA A 257 -19.89 -3.43 13.99
N ASP A 258 -20.72 -2.44 14.32
CA ASP A 258 -22.17 -2.54 14.34
C ASP A 258 -22.79 -2.80 12.95
N LEU A 259 -22.19 -2.24 11.90
CA LEU A 259 -22.63 -2.45 10.51
C LEU A 259 -22.27 -3.85 10.04
N LEU A 260 -21.05 -4.31 10.35
CA LEU A 260 -20.57 -5.65 9.99
C LEU A 260 -21.45 -6.75 10.60
N ASP A 261 -21.96 -6.56 11.82
CA ASP A 261 -22.83 -7.53 12.48
C ASP A 261 -24.25 -7.57 11.89
N LYS A 262 -24.77 -6.41 11.51
CA LYS A 262 -26.17 -6.25 11.07
C LYS A 262 -26.34 -6.60 9.59
N ASP A 263 -25.34 -6.31 8.76
CA ASP A 263 -25.40 -6.51 7.32
C ASP A 263 -24.45 -7.62 6.87
N LYS A 264 -25.01 -8.80 6.63
CA LYS A 264 -24.27 -9.99 6.18
C LYS A 264 -23.68 -9.85 4.76
N SER A 265 -24.01 -8.80 4.02
CA SER A 265 -23.40 -8.52 2.72
C SER A 265 -22.03 -7.85 2.84
N ILE A 266 -21.68 -7.35 4.03
CA ILE A 266 -20.39 -6.74 4.32
C ILE A 266 -19.43 -7.81 4.84
N MET A 267 -18.30 -8.00 4.16
CA MET A 267 -17.26 -8.95 4.57
C MET A 267 -16.24 -8.33 5.53
N ALA A 268 -15.88 -7.06 5.30
CA ALA A 268 -14.83 -6.38 6.05
C ALA A 268 -15.06 -4.86 6.05
N ILE A 269 -14.42 -4.21 7.01
CA ILE A 269 -14.28 -2.75 7.08
C ILE A 269 -12.80 -2.46 6.87
N SER A 270 -12.49 -1.56 5.94
CA SER A 270 -11.12 -1.20 5.59
C SER A 270 -10.86 0.25 5.94
N SER A 271 -9.73 0.54 6.57
CA SER A 271 -9.24 1.91 6.78
C SER A 271 -8.52 2.48 5.55
N TRP A 272 -8.45 1.74 4.45
CA TRP A 272 -7.77 2.15 3.22
C TRP A 272 -8.78 2.53 2.13
N ASN A 273 -8.57 3.69 1.52
CA ASN A 273 -9.24 4.11 0.29
C ASN A 273 -8.21 4.07 -0.85
N ASP A 274 -8.36 3.16 -1.82
CA ASP A 274 -7.39 3.03 -2.92
C ASP A 274 -7.22 4.36 -3.68
N ASN A 275 -8.29 5.14 -3.88
CA ASN A 275 -8.23 6.47 -4.49
C ASN A 275 -8.18 7.61 -3.46
N GLY A 276 -7.57 7.37 -2.29
CA GLY A 276 -7.51 8.28 -1.15
C GLY A 276 -6.45 9.39 -1.24
N GLN A 277 -5.85 9.63 -2.40
CA GLN A 277 -4.83 10.68 -2.57
C GLN A 277 -5.43 12.06 -2.24
N LYS A 278 -4.61 12.98 -1.70
CA LYS A 278 -5.06 14.29 -1.17
C LYS A 278 -5.91 15.10 -2.17
N GLN A 279 -5.62 15.00 -3.47
CA GLN A 279 -6.38 15.67 -4.53
C GLN A 279 -7.80 15.10 -4.75
N PHE A 280 -8.06 13.88 -4.27
CA PHE A 280 -9.29 13.12 -4.46
C PHE A 280 -10.12 12.96 -3.17
N VAL A 281 -9.72 13.69 -2.13
CA VAL A 281 -10.14 13.76 -0.72
C VAL A 281 -10.90 14.95 -0.08
N HIS A 282 -12.22 15.20 -0.16
CA HIS A 282 -12.87 16.30 0.61
C HIS A 282 -14.37 16.13 1.00
N ASP A 283 -14.66 16.24 2.30
CA ASP A 283 -15.98 16.32 2.97
C ASP A 283 -16.92 15.06 2.88
N PRO A 284 -17.28 14.45 4.03
CA PRO A 284 -18.01 13.17 4.12
C PRO A 284 -19.55 13.20 3.99
N TYR A 285 -20.24 14.30 3.62
CA TYR A 285 -21.72 14.31 3.62
C TYR A 285 -22.43 14.72 2.29
N LEU A 286 -23.39 13.85 1.90
CA LEU A 286 -24.52 13.94 0.93
C LEU A 286 -24.28 13.58 -0.55
N VAL A 287 -25.32 13.05 -1.25
CA VAL A 287 -25.69 13.27 -2.69
C VAL A 287 -27.12 12.82 -3.03
N LYS A 288 -27.93 13.72 -3.63
CA LYS A 288 -29.09 13.40 -4.49
C LYS A 288 -29.35 14.58 -5.44
N GLY A 289 -29.07 14.44 -6.76
CA GLY A 289 -29.35 15.50 -7.76
C GLY A 289 -28.41 15.67 -8.98
N ALA A 290 -27.52 14.72 -9.34
CA ALA A 290 -26.49 14.91 -10.38
C ALA A 290 -26.93 15.06 -11.85
N SER A 291 -26.14 15.82 -12.61
CA SER A 291 -26.27 16.03 -14.05
C SER A 291 -25.43 15.02 -14.87
N PRO A 292 -25.97 14.40 -15.95
CA PRO A 292 -25.25 13.40 -16.76
C PRO A 292 -24.35 14.04 -17.84
N LEU A 293 -23.16 13.45 -18.08
CA LEU A 293 -22.23 13.86 -19.15
C LEU A 293 -21.76 12.69 -20.03
N TYR A 294 -21.51 13.01 -21.31
CA TYR A 294 -21.08 12.09 -22.37
C TYR A 294 -20.05 12.74 -23.31
N GLY A 295 -19.10 11.96 -23.86
CA GLY A 295 -18.15 12.37 -24.91
C GLY A 295 -16.68 12.19 -24.55
N THR A 296 -15.77 12.52 -25.47
CA THR A 296 -14.31 12.30 -25.37
C THR A 296 -13.55 13.39 -24.60
N ASP A 297 -14.10 14.60 -24.52
CA ASP A 297 -13.49 15.78 -23.85
C ASP A 297 -14.10 16.03 -22.47
N LEU A 298 -14.08 15.02 -21.60
CA LEU A 298 -14.78 15.06 -20.32
C LEU A 298 -14.24 16.17 -19.40
N ILE A 299 -12.92 16.34 -19.33
CA ILE A 299 -12.27 17.38 -18.51
C ILE A 299 -12.70 18.79 -18.95
N LEU A 300 -12.74 19.05 -20.27
CA LEU A 300 -13.14 20.35 -20.82
C LEU A 300 -14.62 20.65 -20.58
N LYS A 301 -15.48 19.64 -20.63
CA LYS A 301 -16.92 19.79 -20.34
C LYS A 301 -17.17 20.04 -18.86
N ILE A 302 -16.43 19.37 -17.98
CA ILE A 302 -16.55 19.50 -16.52
C ILE A 302 -16.09 20.87 -16.03
N ASN A 303 -15.08 21.47 -16.66
CA ASN A 303 -14.63 22.84 -16.33
C ASN A 303 -15.73 23.90 -16.47
N ASN A 304 -16.77 23.64 -17.27
CA ASN A 304 -17.87 24.56 -17.54
C ASN A 304 -19.16 24.26 -16.75
N LEU A 305 -19.13 23.29 -15.83
CA LEU A 305 -20.31 22.82 -15.11
C LEU A 305 -20.20 23.08 -13.61
N LYS A 306 -21.31 23.52 -13.01
CA LYS A 306 -21.47 23.67 -11.57
C LYS A 306 -22.36 22.54 -11.05
N GLY A 307 -21.90 21.82 -10.04
CA GLY A 307 -22.62 20.70 -9.44
C GLY A 307 -22.27 19.31 -9.99
N ASP A 308 -22.54 18.33 -9.15
CA ASP A 308 -22.63 16.88 -9.36
C ASP A 308 -22.65 16.37 -10.80
N THR A 309 -21.67 15.55 -11.18
CA THR A 309 -21.53 15.06 -12.56
C THR A 309 -21.44 13.53 -12.63
N ARG A 310 -22.15 12.90 -13.58
CA ARG A 310 -22.08 11.45 -13.84
C ARG A 310 -21.41 11.16 -15.17
N ILE A 311 -20.36 10.31 -15.17
CA ILE A 311 -19.69 9.82 -16.38
C ILE A 311 -19.97 8.32 -16.55
N SER A 312 -20.31 7.89 -17.76
CA SER A 312 -20.59 6.48 -18.07
C SER A 312 -19.43 5.88 -18.90
N TYR A 313 -18.90 4.72 -18.50
CA TYR A 313 -18.07 3.86 -19.36
C TYR A 313 -18.94 2.81 -20.10
N ARG A 314 -18.31 2.07 -21.01
CA ARG A 314 -18.96 1.04 -21.84
C ARG A 314 -18.32 -0.34 -21.71
N ASP A 315 -17.08 -0.37 -21.28
CA ASP A 315 -16.29 -1.57 -21.12
C ASP A 315 -15.06 -1.19 -20.29
N GLN A 316 -14.27 -2.19 -19.93
CA GLN A 316 -13.05 -2.00 -19.15
C GLN A 316 -12.09 -1.00 -19.81
N ARG A 317 -11.92 -1.06 -21.14
CA ARG A 317 -11.04 -0.14 -21.87
C ARG A 317 -11.53 1.31 -21.78
N HIS A 318 -12.82 1.54 -21.94
CA HIS A 318 -13.43 2.86 -21.80
C HIS A 318 -13.37 3.35 -20.35
N PHE A 319 -13.45 2.45 -19.34
CA PHE A 319 -13.17 2.80 -17.95
C PHE A 319 -11.74 3.28 -17.78
N GLU A 320 -10.76 2.49 -18.23
CA GLU A 320 -9.32 2.79 -18.10
C GLU A 320 -8.96 4.11 -18.80
N GLU A 321 -9.53 4.36 -19.99
CA GLU A 321 -9.37 5.64 -20.70
C GLU A 321 -9.90 6.84 -19.91
N ILE A 322 -11.04 6.69 -19.21
CA ILE A 322 -11.60 7.75 -18.37
C ILE A 322 -10.81 7.86 -17.05
N ALA A 323 -10.44 6.74 -16.42
CA ALA A 323 -9.67 6.70 -15.19
C ALA A 323 -8.32 7.40 -15.37
N ARG A 324 -7.65 7.15 -16.50
CA ARG A 324 -6.40 7.80 -16.92
C ARG A 324 -6.52 9.31 -17.09
N GLN A 325 -7.64 9.79 -17.63
CA GLN A 325 -7.88 11.24 -17.76
C GLN A 325 -7.92 11.93 -16.39
N PHE A 326 -8.32 11.21 -15.35
CA PHE A 326 -8.51 11.78 -14.02
C PHE A 326 -7.43 11.39 -13.00
N GLY A 327 -6.51 10.48 -13.37
CA GLY A 327 -5.40 10.05 -12.51
C GLY A 327 -5.82 9.14 -11.37
N ILE A 328 -6.91 8.40 -11.52
CA ILE A 328 -7.35 7.36 -10.57
C ILE A 328 -6.90 5.97 -11.01
N PHE A 329 -6.95 5.00 -10.08
CA PHE A 329 -6.53 3.63 -10.35
C PHE A 329 -7.27 3.01 -11.55
N GLU A 330 -6.49 2.62 -12.57
CA GLU A 330 -6.98 1.90 -13.75
C GLU A 330 -7.18 0.39 -13.49
N GLU A 331 -6.56 -0.14 -12.44
CA GLU A 331 -6.48 -1.59 -12.16
C GLU A 331 -7.83 -2.23 -11.79
N TRP A 332 -8.01 -3.46 -12.26
CA TRP A 332 -9.11 -4.34 -11.91
C TRP A 332 -8.61 -5.57 -11.15
N LYS A 333 -9.32 -5.98 -10.11
CA LYS A 333 -9.15 -7.29 -9.45
C LYS A 333 -10.43 -8.09 -9.64
N ASP A 334 -10.32 -9.25 -10.29
CA ASP A 334 -11.45 -10.13 -10.59
C ASP A 334 -12.66 -9.42 -11.24
N GLY A 335 -12.38 -8.52 -12.20
CA GLY A 335 -13.44 -7.76 -12.87
C GLY A 335 -14.05 -6.65 -12.00
N ILE A 336 -13.39 -6.23 -10.92
CA ILE A 336 -13.81 -5.10 -10.08
C ILE A 336 -12.72 -4.00 -10.08
N PRO A 337 -13.03 -2.75 -10.49
CA PRO A 337 -12.09 -1.64 -10.38
C PRO A 337 -11.82 -1.27 -8.91
N ARG A 338 -10.66 -0.66 -8.64
CA ARG A 338 -10.30 -0.17 -7.30
C ARG A 338 -11.34 0.80 -6.73
N THR A 339 -11.67 0.65 -5.43
CA THR A 339 -12.71 1.43 -4.72
C THR A 339 -14.12 1.31 -5.34
N ALA A 340 -14.36 0.39 -6.26
CA ALA A 340 -15.65 0.27 -6.92
C ALA A 340 -16.69 -0.45 -6.07
N TYR A 341 -17.92 0.04 -6.08
CA TYR A 341 -19.10 -0.71 -5.64
C TYR A 341 -20.08 -0.86 -6.80
N LYS A 342 -20.44 -2.09 -7.20
CA LYS A 342 -21.26 -2.33 -8.42
C LYS A 342 -20.71 -1.66 -9.69
N GLY A 343 -19.38 -1.60 -9.80
CA GLY A 343 -18.68 -0.93 -10.90
C GLY A 343 -18.63 0.60 -10.83
N VAL A 344 -19.12 1.20 -9.74
CA VAL A 344 -19.15 2.65 -9.44
C VAL A 344 -17.88 3.02 -8.66
N VAL A 345 -16.94 3.78 -9.24
CA VAL A 345 -15.72 4.28 -8.55
C VAL A 345 -15.85 5.73 -8.11
N VAL A 346 -15.98 6.05 -6.83
CA VAL A 346 -16.16 7.46 -6.37
C VAL A 346 -14.83 8.06 -5.90
N PHE A 347 -14.40 9.19 -6.47
CA PHE A 347 -13.13 9.87 -6.11
C PHE A 347 -13.22 11.38 -6.32
N ARG A 348 -12.54 12.29 -5.61
CA ARG A 348 -12.74 13.78 -5.71
C ARG A 348 -11.98 14.45 -6.92
N TYR A 349 -12.41 15.54 -7.59
CA TYR A 349 -11.63 16.25 -8.65
C TYR A 349 -11.86 17.78 -8.69
N LYS A 350 -10.81 18.62 -8.62
CA LYS A 350 -10.90 20.10 -8.61
C LYS A 350 -10.74 20.71 -10.01
N THR A 351 -11.64 21.63 -10.40
CA THR A 351 -11.54 22.44 -11.63
C THR A 351 -10.88 23.80 -11.37
N ARG A 352 -10.17 24.37 -12.35
CA ARG A 352 -9.30 25.57 -12.20
C ARG A 352 -10.02 26.93 -12.06
N GLN A 353 -11.35 26.98 -11.93
CA GLN A 353 -12.11 28.24 -11.83
C GLN A 353 -13.06 28.26 -10.63
N ALA A 354 -12.53 28.50 -9.43
CA ALA A 354 -13.29 29.10 -8.32
C ALA A 354 -12.34 29.59 -7.22
N SER A 355 -11.48 30.56 -7.52
CA SER A 355 -11.07 31.54 -6.51
C SER A 355 -12.15 32.62 -6.46
N TRP A 356 -13.13 32.52 -5.58
CA TRP A 356 -13.96 33.68 -5.21
C TRP A 356 -14.40 33.59 -3.75
N ASP A 357 -13.85 34.55 -3.01
CA ASP A 357 -14.38 35.28 -1.86
C ASP A 357 -14.97 34.56 -0.64
N SER A 358 -14.30 34.82 0.48
CA SER A 358 -14.89 35.00 1.80
C SER A 358 -16.14 35.88 1.76
N ASN A 359 -17.17 35.48 2.51
CA ASN A 359 -18.45 36.15 2.77
C ASN A 359 -19.59 35.85 1.80
N TYR A 360 -20.32 34.75 2.01
CA TYR A 360 -21.77 34.73 1.78
C TYR A 360 -22.47 33.76 2.72
N THR A 361 -23.07 34.30 3.77
CA THR A 361 -24.17 33.71 4.53
C THR A 361 -25.41 33.65 3.65
N PHE A 362 -26.19 32.55 3.66
CA PHE A 362 -27.59 32.51 4.15
C PHE A 362 -28.45 31.31 3.68
N ARG A 363 -29.22 30.79 4.65
CA ARG A 363 -30.66 30.41 4.67
C ARG A 363 -31.17 29.11 4.02
N LYS A 364 -31.74 28.29 4.92
CA LYS A 364 -32.85 27.32 4.74
C LYS A 364 -33.96 27.80 3.79
N GLN A 365 -34.49 26.90 2.97
CA GLN A 365 -35.95 26.69 2.86
C GLN A 365 -36.34 25.34 2.24
N GLN A 366 -37.60 24.98 2.48
CA GLN A 366 -38.19 23.64 2.55
C GLN A 366 -39.24 23.45 1.43
N LYS A 367 -39.64 22.18 1.18
CA LYS A 367 -40.96 21.65 0.73
C LYS A 367 -41.23 21.25 -0.75
N ASN A 368 -41.52 19.94 -0.88
CA ASN A 368 -42.73 19.27 -1.43
C ASN A 368 -43.13 19.39 -2.92
N GLN A 369 -43.21 18.26 -3.67
CA GLN A 369 -44.35 17.32 -3.82
C GLN A 369 -44.44 16.58 -5.21
N LEU A 370 -44.66 15.24 -5.14
CA LEU A 370 -45.57 14.33 -5.92
C LEU A 370 -45.38 13.86 -7.40
N GLY A 371 -45.24 12.51 -7.54
CA GLY A 371 -45.89 11.54 -8.50
C GLY A 371 -45.45 11.55 -9.98
N TRP A 372 -45.14 10.45 -10.70
CA TRP A 372 -45.79 9.13 -10.85
C TRP A 372 -44.86 8.03 -11.48
N LEU A 373 -44.93 6.79 -10.94
CA LEU A 373 -45.02 5.42 -11.53
C LEU A 373 -44.28 4.95 -12.84
N LEU A 374 -43.31 4.00 -12.73
CA LEU A 374 -43.30 2.58 -13.24
C LEU A 374 -41.87 1.96 -13.50
N SER A 375 -41.68 0.70 -13.05
CA SER A 375 -40.67 -0.35 -13.41
C SER A 375 -39.23 -0.34 -12.81
N PRO A 376 -38.61 -1.51 -12.47
CA PRO A 376 -37.55 -1.60 -11.47
C PRO A 376 -36.10 -1.56 -12.01
N ALA A 377 -35.27 -0.87 -11.21
CA ALA A 377 -33.82 -0.95 -11.03
C ALA A 377 -32.89 -0.43 -12.15
N HIS A 378 -32.27 0.75 -11.92
CA HIS A 378 -30.85 0.94 -11.52
C HIS A 378 -30.42 2.40 -11.81
N PHE A 379 -30.32 3.27 -10.78
CA PHE A 379 -30.03 4.72 -10.94
C PHE A 379 -29.24 5.36 -9.76
N LEU A 380 -28.25 6.23 -10.13
CA LEU A 380 -27.76 7.53 -9.56
C LEU A 380 -26.95 7.53 -8.21
N VAL A 381 -25.92 8.36 -7.86
CA VAL A 381 -25.57 9.81 -8.07
C VAL A 381 -24.10 10.15 -7.56
N LEU A 382 -23.45 11.27 -7.98
CA LEU A 382 -22.13 11.82 -7.56
C LEU A 382 -22.22 13.31 -7.10
N LEU A 383 -21.69 13.78 -5.94
CA LEU A 383 -21.71 15.22 -5.52
C LEU A 383 -20.47 16.04 -5.94
N ILE A 384 -20.60 17.35 -6.18
CA ILE A 384 -19.52 18.37 -6.08
C ILE A 384 -19.56 18.98 -4.66
N ASN A 385 -18.50 19.01 -3.86
CA ASN A 385 -17.15 19.49 -4.12
C ASN A 385 -16.14 18.37 -4.30
N SER A 386 -15.56 18.35 -5.50
CA SER A 386 -14.56 17.42 -6.01
C SER A 386 -15.12 15.99 -6.07
N SER A 387 -15.51 15.39 -7.22
CA SER A 387 -15.53 13.92 -7.42
C SER A 387 -16.06 13.41 -8.74
N ILE A 388 -15.47 12.33 -9.26
CA ILE A 388 -15.73 11.66 -10.53
C ILE A 388 -15.86 10.15 -10.28
N VAL A 389 -16.57 9.49 -11.20
CA VAL A 389 -16.96 8.08 -11.20
C VAL A 389 -17.25 7.68 -12.62
N ILE A 390 -16.99 6.43 -12.94
CA ILE A 390 -17.16 5.82 -14.24
C ILE A 390 -18.01 4.52 -14.05
N HIS A 391 -18.89 4.10 -15.00
CA HIS A 391 -19.77 2.88 -14.95
C HIS A 391 -19.86 1.96 -16.21
N PRO A 392 -20.16 0.63 -16.19
CA PRO A 392 -20.34 -0.21 -17.40
C PRO A 392 -21.79 -0.26 -17.96
N PRO A 393 -22.03 -0.87 -19.14
CA PRO A 393 -23.34 -1.25 -19.65
C PRO A 393 -23.65 -2.72 -19.28
N TYR A 394 -24.89 -2.96 -18.84
CA TYR A 394 -25.40 -4.32 -18.65
C TYR A 394 -25.76 -4.96 -20.00
N ASN A 395 -25.39 -6.23 -20.18
CA ASN A 395 -26.15 -7.17 -20.99
C ASN A 395 -26.68 -8.30 -20.08
N ASN A 396 -27.97 -8.58 -20.22
CA ASN A 396 -28.72 -9.58 -19.48
C ASN A 396 -28.17 -10.99 -19.67
N ILE A 397 -27.94 -11.72 -18.58
CA ILE A 397 -28.01 -13.18 -18.56
C ILE A 397 -28.93 -13.55 -17.40
N TYR A 398 -30.21 -13.81 -17.73
CA TYR A 398 -31.06 -14.62 -16.89
C TYR A 398 -30.79 -16.08 -17.22
N LEU A 399 -30.51 -16.86 -16.17
CA LEU A 399 -30.62 -18.31 -16.17
C LEU A 399 -32.00 -18.74 -16.68
N SER A 400 -32.04 -19.67 -17.63
CA SER A 400 -33.09 -20.69 -17.64
C SER A 400 -32.52 -22.03 -18.05
N HIS A 401 -32.50 -22.96 -17.09
CA HIS A 401 -32.55 -24.38 -17.37
C HIS A 401 -33.73 -24.68 -18.29
N THR A 402 -33.51 -25.40 -19.40
CA THR A 402 -34.38 -26.50 -19.85
C THR A 402 -33.75 -27.26 -21.01
N LYS A 403 -33.97 -28.57 -20.99
CA LYS A 403 -33.56 -29.58 -21.97
C LYS A 403 -34.25 -29.33 -23.33
N MET A 404 -33.57 -29.56 -24.45
CA MET A 404 -33.94 -30.57 -25.48
C MET A 404 -33.23 -30.36 -26.83
N SER A 405 -32.79 -31.51 -27.36
CA SER A 405 -32.79 -31.99 -28.76
C SER A 405 -32.32 -31.13 -29.93
N ILE A 406 -31.23 -31.61 -30.55
CA ILE A 406 -31.18 -32.17 -31.91
C ILE A 406 -32.40 -31.83 -32.80
N LEU A 407 -32.21 -30.99 -33.83
CA LEU A 407 -32.65 -31.30 -35.19
C LEU A 407 -32.01 -30.40 -36.26
N THR A 408 -31.35 -31.11 -37.17
CA THR A 408 -30.90 -30.90 -38.54
C THR A 408 -31.45 -29.76 -39.43
N LEU A 409 -30.52 -29.33 -40.31
CA LEU A 409 -30.61 -29.20 -41.77
C LEU A 409 -31.18 -27.92 -42.45
N THR A 410 -30.26 -27.31 -43.20
CA THR A 410 -30.34 -26.84 -44.61
C THR A 410 -31.35 -25.75 -44.99
N ILE A 411 -30.85 -24.71 -45.66
CA ILE A 411 -31.04 -24.53 -47.11
C ILE A 411 -29.96 -23.59 -47.68
N PHE A 412 -29.30 -24.09 -48.73
CA PHE A 412 -28.42 -23.43 -49.70
C PHE A 412 -29.18 -22.35 -50.48
N ILE A 413 -28.52 -21.22 -50.82
CA ILE A 413 -28.46 -20.69 -52.20
C ILE A 413 -27.11 -19.97 -52.39
N LEU A 414 -26.30 -20.50 -53.30
CA LEU A 414 -25.14 -19.88 -53.96
C LEU A 414 -25.61 -18.92 -55.04
N PHE A 415 -24.94 -17.77 -55.25
CA PHE A 415 -24.59 -17.28 -56.59
C PHE A 415 -23.37 -16.33 -56.54
N THR A 416 -22.57 -16.46 -57.60
CA THR A 416 -21.15 -16.15 -57.82
C THR A 416 -20.84 -14.70 -58.24
N PRO A 417 -19.55 -14.32 -58.39
CA PRO A 417 -19.06 -12.94 -58.30
C PRO A 417 -18.88 -12.26 -59.67
N THR A 418 -18.76 -10.94 -59.67
CA THR A 418 -18.22 -10.19 -60.82
C THR A 418 -17.17 -9.17 -60.38
N ILE A 419 -15.98 -9.38 -60.93
CA ILE A 419 -14.77 -8.55 -60.88
C ILE A 419 -14.96 -7.36 -61.83
N VAL A 420 -14.56 -6.16 -61.41
CA VAL A 420 -14.14 -5.08 -62.32
C VAL A 420 -12.86 -4.44 -61.80
N PHE A 421 -11.79 -4.61 -62.57
CA PHE A 421 -10.55 -3.83 -62.54
C PHE A 421 -10.73 -2.60 -63.43
N VAL A 422 -10.35 -1.40 -62.97
CA VAL A 422 -9.86 -0.33 -63.86
C VAL A 422 -8.68 0.38 -63.21
N HIS A 423 -7.71 0.66 -64.08
CA HIS A 423 -6.34 1.09 -63.85
C HIS A 423 -6.14 2.55 -63.40
N VAL A 424 -4.94 2.71 -62.84
CA VAL A 424 -4.25 3.91 -62.35
C VAL A 424 -3.99 4.91 -63.47
N SER A 425 -4.09 6.21 -63.16
CA SER A 425 -3.38 7.27 -63.89
C SER A 425 -2.47 8.01 -62.92
N ALA A 426 -1.17 7.92 -63.18
CA ALA A 426 -0.11 8.62 -62.48
C ALA A 426 0.01 10.06 -63.01
N LEU A 427 0.12 11.03 -62.12
CA LEU A 427 0.76 12.32 -62.40
C LEU A 427 2.00 12.45 -61.53
N ASN A 428 3.16 12.52 -62.18
CA ASN A 428 4.43 12.89 -61.57
C ASN A 428 4.46 14.40 -61.30
N VAL A 429 4.65 14.80 -60.05
CA VAL A 429 5.17 16.14 -59.71
C VAL A 429 6.30 15.99 -58.68
N HIS A 430 7.47 16.45 -59.12
CA HIS A 430 8.70 16.83 -58.42
C HIS A 430 8.78 16.66 -56.88
N LEU A 431 9.83 15.94 -56.44
CA LEU A 431 10.34 15.93 -55.07
C LEU A 431 11.03 17.26 -54.72
N GLN A 432 10.65 17.85 -53.59
CA GLN A 432 11.49 18.63 -52.67
C GLN A 432 10.95 18.44 -51.23
N PRO A 433 11.79 18.62 -50.18
CA PRO A 433 11.64 17.91 -48.90
C PRO A 433 10.48 18.45 -48.07
N HIS A 434 9.58 17.56 -47.63
CA HIS A 434 8.47 17.93 -46.77
C HIS A 434 8.94 18.32 -45.37
N ASP A 435 8.63 19.58 -45.05
CA ASP A 435 8.54 20.13 -43.71
C ASP A 435 7.67 19.28 -42.79
N ILE A 436 8.11 19.21 -41.52
CA ILE A 436 7.38 18.62 -40.40
C ILE A 436 6.16 19.49 -40.12
N ILE A 437 4.97 19.07 -40.55
CA ILE A 437 3.71 19.71 -40.16
C ILE A 437 3.17 19.01 -38.91
N ASN A 438 3.27 19.69 -37.77
CA ASN A 438 2.53 19.40 -36.54
C ASN A 438 1.18 20.13 -36.60
N PRO A 439 0.02 19.46 -36.70
CA PRO A 439 -1.26 20.17 -36.73
C PRO A 439 -1.75 20.45 -35.30
N ASN A 440 -1.55 21.71 -34.90
CA ASN A 440 -2.35 22.52 -33.98
C ASN A 440 -2.56 22.02 -32.52
N LEU A 441 -1.63 22.42 -31.66
CA LEU A 441 -1.93 22.71 -30.24
C LEU A 441 -2.51 24.14 -30.13
N PRO A 442 -3.53 24.38 -29.28
CA PRO A 442 -3.94 25.74 -28.91
C PRO A 442 -2.83 26.45 -28.10
N PRO A 443 -2.87 27.80 -27.99
CA PRO A 443 -1.80 28.56 -27.37
C PRO A 443 -1.63 28.17 -25.89
N VAL A 444 -0.38 27.91 -25.51
CA VAL A 444 0.03 27.55 -24.14
C VAL A 444 -0.32 28.69 -23.19
N THR A 445 -1.34 28.49 -22.35
CA THR A 445 -1.46 29.20 -21.08
C THR A 445 -0.88 28.32 -19.98
N PHE A 446 0.38 28.62 -19.63
CA PHE A 446 1.08 28.06 -18.48
C PHE A 446 0.21 28.17 -17.22
N THR A 447 -0.03 27.05 -16.56
CA THR A 447 -0.63 27.02 -15.22
C THR A 447 -0.04 25.83 -14.46
N ASP A 448 0.71 26.16 -13.41
CA ASP A 448 1.31 25.41 -12.30
C ASP A 448 1.79 23.96 -12.56
N SER A 449 3.12 23.80 -12.41
CA SER A 449 3.96 22.62 -12.62
C SER A 449 3.44 21.36 -11.91
N LYS A 450 3.43 20.21 -12.62
CA LYS A 450 3.06 18.87 -12.13
C LYS A 450 4.21 18.17 -11.37
N LYS A 451 5.04 18.95 -10.69
CA LYS A 451 6.28 18.58 -9.98
C LYS A 451 6.21 17.49 -8.90
N ASN A 452 5.06 16.84 -8.69
CA ASN A 452 4.84 15.91 -7.58
C ASN A 452 4.78 14.43 -7.99
N GLU A 453 4.91 14.12 -9.28
CA GLU A 453 4.89 12.74 -9.76
C GLU A 453 6.27 12.10 -9.54
N GLY A 454 6.36 11.20 -8.56
CA GLY A 454 7.62 10.66 -8.09
C GLY A 454 8.39 11.59 -7.14
N SER A 455 7.75 12.61 -6.55
CA SER A 455 8.33 13.36 -5.42
C SER A 455 7.83 12.78 -4.10
N SER A 456 8.69 12.76 -3.09
CA SER A 456 8.33 12.28 -1.75
C SER A 456 9.08 13.08 -0.71
N GLU A 457 8.34 13.75 0.19
CA GLU A 457 8.92 14.38 1.39
C GLU A 457 9.52 13.34 2.36
N LEU A 458 9.31 12.04 2.11
CA LEU A 458 9.83 10.92 2.90
C LEU A 458 11.13 10.34 2.32
N VAL A 459 11.51 10.70 1.09
CA VAL A 459 12.77 10.26 0.48
C VAL A 459 13.87 11.21 0.92
N ASN A 460 14.73 10.72 1.82
CA ASN A 460 15.90 11.46 2.29
C ASN A 460 17.15 10.87 1.67
N LEU A 461 17.44 11.26 0.44
CA LEU A 461 18.67 10.89 -0.26
C LEU A 461 19.85 11.66 0.38
N ARG A 462 20.83 10.92 0.90
CA ARG A 462 21.97 11.50 1.63
C ARG A 462 23.28 11.13 0.95
N TYR A 463 24.25 12.01 1.15
CA TYR A 463 25.64 11.74 0.82
C TYR A 463 26.37 11.19 2.05
N HIS A 464 27.07 10.08 1.87
CA HIS A 464 27.69 9.26 2.92
C HIS A 464 29.23 9.28 2.86
N MET A 465 29.81 10.34 2.29
CA MET A 465 31.24 10.64 2.24
C MET A 465 32.10 9.72 1.33
N GLY A 466 31.48 8.84 0.55
CA GLY A 466 32.14 8.04 -0.49
C GLY A 466 32.45 8.80 -1.78
N PRO A 467 33.36 8.30 -2.63
CA PRO A 467 33.67 8.96 -3.89
C PRO A 467 32.53 8.87 -4.90
N VAL A 468 32.49 9.79 -5.86
CA VAL A 468 31.69 9.67 -7.10
C VAL A 468 32.61 9.60 -8.31
N LEU A 469 32.12 9.17 -9.48
CA LEU A 469 32.92 9.11 -10.70
C LEU A 469 33.06 10.50 -11.37
N SER A 470 33.86 11.38 -10.77
CA SER A 470 34.03 12.78 -11.20
C SER A 470 35.05 13.00 -12.34
N SER A 471 35.95 12.04 -12.57
CA SER A 471 36.86 12.03 -13.72
C SER A 471 36.22 11.34 -14.94
N PRO A 472 36.72 11.55 -16.18
CA PRO A 472 36.21 10.85 -17.36
C PRO A 472 36.12 9.34 -17.12
N ILE A 473 34.94 8.76 -17.36
CA ILE A 473 34.63 7.37 -17.02
C ILE A 473 35.11 6.47 -18.14
N ASN A 474 36.08 5.60 -17.85
CA ASN A 474 36.64 4.63 -18.79
C ASN A 474 35.96 3.27 -18.60
N ILE A 475 35.00 2.94 -19.47
CA ILE A 475 34.27 1.68 -19.45
C ILE A 475 35.09 0.59 -20.16
N TYR A 476 35.33 -0.50 -19.45
CA TYR A 476 35.88 -1.74 -19.97
C TYR A 476 34.75 -2.76 -20.15
N LEU A 477 34.33 -2.96 -21.40
CA LEU A 477 33.20 -3.83 -21.74
C LEU A 477 33.62 -5.29 -21.82
N ILE A 478 32.93 -6.15 -21.07
CA ILE A 478 33.11 -7.61 -21.14
C ILE A 478 31.82 -8.22 -21.70
N TRP A 479 31.90 -8.71 -22.93
CA TRP A 479 30.83 -9.45 -23.59
C TRP A 479 30.97 -10.94 -23.25
N TYR A 480 30.21 -11.43 -22.27
CA TYR A 480 30.26 -12.83 -21.86
C TYR A 480 29.17 -13.66 -22.56
N GLY A 481 29.58 -14.71 -23.27
CA GLY A 481 28.72 -15.59 -24.05
C GLY A 481 28.55 -15.17 -25.52
N ASN A 482 27.53 -15.73 -26.19
CA ASN A 482 27.30 -15.58 -27.61
C ASN A 482 26.51 -14.31 -27.97
N TRP A 483 27.24 -13.23 -28.26
CA TRP A 483 26.68 -11.93 -28.63
C TRP A 483 26.72 -11.66 -30.14
N ALA A 484 25.57 -11.28 -30.71
CA ALA A 484 25.49 -10.79 -32.08
C ALA A 484 26.11 -9.38 -32.24
N SER A 485 26.77 -9.12 -33.36
CA SER A 485 27.40 -7.82 -33.63
C SER A 485 26.39 -6.66 -33.66
N SER A 486 25.16 -6.92 -34.13
CA SER A 486 24.06 -5.94 -34.14
C SER A 486 23.66 -5.51 -32.73
N GLN A 487 23.54 -6.45 -31.81
CA GLN A 487 23.21 -6.21 -30.40
C GLN A 487 24.29 -5.38 -29.70
N LYS A 488 25.57 -5.75 -29.90
CA LYS A 488 26.70 -4.98 -29.36
C LYS A 488 26.70 -3.53 -29.84
N LEU A 489 26.39 -3.30 -31.12
CA LEU A 489 26.34 -1.95 -31.68
C LEU A 489 25.26 -1.08 -31.04
N ILE A 490 24.08 -1.63 -30.72
CA ILE A 490 23.01 -0.88 -30.04
C ILE A 490 23.49 -0.38 -28.67
N ILE A 491 24.05 -1.28 -27.86
CA ILE A 491 24.56 -0.94 -26.52
C ILE A 491 25.72 0.05 -26.60
N LYS A 492 26.68 -0.14 -27.51
CA LYS A 492 27.80 0.80 -27.71
C LYS A 492 27.32 2.17 -28.14
N ASP A 493 26.32 2.23 -29.03
CA ASP A 493 25.76 3.50 -29.46
C ASP A 493 25.03 4.20 -28.31
N PHE A 494 24.34 3.47 -27.42
CA PHE A 494 23.77 4.03 -26.19
C PHE A 494 24.85 4.63 -25.27
N LEU A 495 25.87 3.85 -24.91
CA LEU A 495 26.96 4.30 -24.03
C LEU A 495 27.65 5.55 -24.58
N LEU A 496 28.01 5.54 -25.87
CA LEU A 496 28.64 6.69 -26.52
C LEU A 496 27.68 7.87 -26.73
N SER A 497 26.38 7.70 -26.55
CA SER A 497 25.41 8.80 -26.60
C SER A 497 25.41 9.66 -25.35
N ILE A 498 25.92 9.15 -24.21
CA ILE A 498 26.06 9.90 -22.95
C ILE A 498 26.91 11.17 -23.16
N SER A 499 28.00 11.07 -23.92
CA SER A 499 28.89 12.20 -24.22
C SER A 499 28.57 12.91 -25.55
N SER A 500 27.44 12.59 -26.19
CA SER A 500 27.08 13.13 -27.52
C SER A 500 26.16 14.35 -27.42
N PHE A 501 26.73 15.52 -27.16
CA PHE A 501 26.00 16.78 -26.98
C PHE A 501 25.36 17.37 -28.25
N LYS A 502 25.69 16.84 -29.44
CA LYS A 502 25.12 17.28 -30.73
C LYS A 502 23.82 16.57 -31.10
N THR A 503 23.36 15.65 -30.25
CA THR A 503 22.16 14.85 -30.51
C THR A 503 20.90 15.68 -30.26
N PRO A 504 19.85 15.57 -31.10
CA PRO A 504 18.61 16.31 -30.89
C PRO A 504 17.98 16.04 -29.52
N HIS A 505 17.46 17.09 -28.90
CA HIS A 505 16.72 16.99 -27.64
C HIS A 505 15.32 16.35 -27.87
N PRO A 506 14.78 15.56 -26.93
CA PRO A 506 15.45 15.02 -25.74
C PRO A 506 16.51 13.97 -26.11
N SER A 507 17.69 14.02 -25.49
CA SER A 507 18.82 13.11 -25.80
C SER A 507 19.35 12.36 -24.58
N VAL A 508 20.07 11.25 -24.81
CA VAL A 508 20.76 10.50 -23.74
C VAL A 508 21.71 11.40 -22.95
N SER A 509 22.43 12.30 -23.63
CA SER A 509 23.31 13.27 -22.95
C SER A 509 22.53 14.26 -22.06
N ASN A 510 21.29 14.61 -22.42
CA ASN A 510 20.43 15.44 -21.57
C ASN A 510 19.90 14.68 -20.37
N TRP A 511 19.56 13.40 -20.55
CA TRP A 511 19.17 12.51 -19.45
C TRP A 511 20.31 12.33 -18.43
N TRP A 512 21.55 12.13 -18.91
CA TRP A 512 22.72 12.02 -18.03
C TRP A 512 23.04 13.29 -17.24
N LYS A 513 22.52 14.47 -17.64
CA LYS A 513 22.71 15.70 -16.85
C LYS A 513 22.13 15.58 -15.44
N THR A 514 21.07 14.81 -15.24
CA THR A 514 20.52 14.56 -13.90
C THR A 514 21.55 13.84 -13.02
N VAL A 515 22.23 12.83 -13.56
CA VAL A 515 23.32 12.11 -12.86
C VAL A 515 24.45 13.06 -12.49
N THR A 516 24.79 14.00 -13.37
CA THR A 516 25.88 14.96 -13.09
C THR A 516 25.57 15.99 -12.01
N LEU A 517 24.35 16.04 -11.47
CA LEU A 517 24.00 16.90 -10.34
C LEU A 517 24.60 16.40 -9.01
N TYR A 518 24.99 15.13 -8.95
CA TYR A 518 25.58 14.52 -7.76
C TYR A 518 27.07 14.82 -7.64
N THR A 519 27.53 15.06 -6.41
CA THR A 519 28.90 15.46 -6.11
C THR A 519 29.50 14.65 -4.97
N ASP A 520 30.82 14.54 -4.90
CA ASP A 520 31.49 14.06 -3.69
C ASP A 520 31.78 15.21 -2.70
N GLN A 521 32.54 14.90 -1.65
CA GLN A 521 32.99 15.83 -0.60
C GLN A 521 33.87 16.98 -1.11
N THR A 522 34.44 16.85 -2.31
CA THR A 522 35.22 17.91 -2.96
C THR A 522 34.34 18.84 -3.79
N ASN A 523 33.01 18.62 -3.79
CA ASN A 523 32.03 19.23 -4.69
C ASN A 523 32.33 18.94 -6.18
N ALA A 524 33.08 17.89 -6.49
CA ALA A 524 33.31 17.48 -7.86
C ALA A 524 32.08 16.71 -8.36
N ASN A 525 31.43 17.24 -9.41
CA ASN A 525 30.31 16.60 -10.08
C ASN A 525 30.73 15.31 -10.78
N ILE A 526 29.80 14.36 -10.88
CA ILE A 526 29.96 13.19 -11.75
C ILE A 526 30.24 13.63 -13.19
N SER A 527 31.14 12.92 -13.86
CA SER A 527 31.58 13.27 -15.20
C SER A 527 30.47 13.13 -16.25
N HIS A 528 30.40 14.11 -17.14
CA HIS A 528 29.62 14.03 -18.38
C HIS A 528 30.31 13.20 -19.48
N THR A 529 31.57 12.81 -19.24
CA THR A 529 32.41 12.14 -20.25
C THR A 529 32.51 10.66 -19.92
N LEU A 530 32.07 9.83 -20.86
CA LEU A 530 32.16 8.38 -20.81
C LEU A 530 32.80 7.88 -22.10
N LEU A 531 33.79 7.01 -21.96
CA LEU A 531 34.56 6.43 -23.04
C LEU A 531 34.53 4.91 -22.93
N ILE A 532 34.47 4.23 -24.06
CA ILE A 532 34.74 2.78 -24.12
C ILE A 532 36.25 2.63 -24.29
N ALA A 533 36.95 2.33 -23.19
CA ALA A 533 38.41 2.23 -23.15
C ALA A 533 38.91 0.87 -23.65
N GLY A 534 38.10 -0.18 -23.51
CA GLY A 534 38.44 -1.52 -23.98
C GLY A 534 37.21 -2.41 -24.12
N GLU A 535 37.32 -3.43 -24.98
CA GLU A 535 36.29 -4.44 -25.19
C GLU A 535 36.92 -5.83 -25.19
N TYR A 536 36.29 -6.77 -24.49
CA TYR A 536 36.71 -8.17 -24.45
C TYR A 536 35.50 -9.06 -24.69
N SER A 537 35.64 -10.09 -25.52
CA SER A 537 34.56 -11.04 -25.82
C SER A 537 34.93 -12.43 -25.36
N ASN A 538 34.25 -12.91 -24.34
CA ASN A 538 34.41 -14.25 -23.80
C ASN A 538 33.38 -15.19 -24.44
N ARG A 539 33.70 -15.69 -25.65
CA ARG A 539 32.84 -16.65 -26.37
C ARG A 539 33.03 -18.09 -25.93
N ASN A 540 34.07 -18.36 -25.14
CA ASN A 540 34.42 -19.72 -24.70
C ASN A 540 33.79 -20.09 -23.36
N TYR A 541 33.00 -19.18 -22.76
CA TYR A 541 32.35 -19.37 -21.46
C TYR A 541 33.35 -19.87 -20.42
N THR A 542 34.46 -19.13 -20.22
CA THR A 542 35.60 -19.61 -19.40
C THR A 542 35.23 -19.99 -17.96
N HIS A 543 34.09 -19.50 -17.45
CA HIS A 543 33.54 -19.80 -16.13
C HIS A 543 32.15 -20.47 -16.21
N GLY A 544 31.84 -21.14 -17.33
CA GLY A 544 30.56 -21.81 -17.59
C GLY A 544 29.42 -20.86 -17.97
N THR A 545 28.24 -21.42 -18.16
CA THR A 545 27.00 -20.70 -18.54
C THR A 545 26.10 -20.36 -17.36
N HIS A 546 26.52 -20.66 -16.14
CA HIS A 546 25.78 -20.39 -14.90
C HIS A 546 26.67 -19.59 -13.97
N LEU A 547 26.39 -18.30 -13.83
CA LEU A 547 27.21 -17.36 -13.08
C LEU A 547 26.55 -16.96 -11.75
N THR A 548 27.36 -16.53 -10.80
CA THR A 548 26.95 -15.89 -9.54
C THR A 548 27.64 -14.53 -9.41
N ARG A 549 27.24 -13.71 -8.43
CA ARG A 549 27.93 -12.42 -8.16
C ARG A 549 29.42 -12.61 -7.87
N LEU A 550 29.82 -13.75 -7.27
CA LEU A 550 31.22 -14.08 -7.03
C LEU A 550 31.96 -14.47 -8.31
N THR A 551 31.35 -15.26 -9.20
CA THR A 551 32.00 -15.67 -10.45
C THR A 551 32.13 -14.52 -11.44
N ILE A 552 31.27 -13.49 -11.36
CA ILE A 552 31.44 -12.26 -12.17
C ILE A 552 32.78 -11.59 -11.87
N GLN A 553 33.23 -11.59 -10.61
CA GLN A 553 34.55 -11.05 -10.26
C GLN A 553 35.68 -11.90 -10.87
N ASP A 554 35.51 -13.22 -10.90
CA ASP A 554 36.48 -14.12 -11.56
C ASP A 554 36.50 -13.89 -13.09
N VAL A 555 35.35 -13.59 -13.71
CA VAL A 555 35.25 -13.18 -15.12
C VAL A 555 36.03 -11.87 -15.35
N ILE A 556 35.87 -10.87 -14.49
CA ILE A 556 36.62 -9.60 -14.56
C ILE A 556 38.13 -9.87 -14.41
N ALA A 557 38.53 -10.69 -13.45
CA ALA A 557 39.93 -11.05 -13.22
C ALA A 557 40.57 -11.75 -14.44
N SER A 558 39.78 -12.50 -15.21
CA SER A 558 40.25 -13.18 -16.43
C SER A 558 40.28 -12.30 -17.68
N ALA A 559 39.71 -11.10 -17.64
CA ALA A 559 39.67 -10.21 -18.79
C ALA A 559 41.07 -9.60 -19.05
N PRO A 560 41.56 -9.58 -20.31
CA PRO A 560 42.91 -9.15 -20.66
C PRO A 560 43.05 -7.61 -20.74
N PHE A 561 42.58 -6.91 -19.72
CA PHE A 561 42.68 -5.46 -19.61
C PHE A 561 43.83 -5.04 -18.70
N ARG A 562 44.43 -3.88 -18.98
CA ARG A 562 45.30 -3.20 -18.01
C ARG A 562 44.41 -2.49 -17.00
N VAL A 563 44.76 -2.62 -15.73
CA VAL A 563 43.99 -2.05 -14.63
C VAL A 563 44.09 -0.52 -14.67
N ASP A 564 42.96 0.17 -14.69
CA ASP A 564 42.86 1.62 -14.60
C ASP A 564 42.27 1.99 -13.25
N HIS A 565 43.16 2.24 -12.28
CA HIS A 565 42.76 2.51 -10.88
C HIS A 565 42.05 3.84 -10.67
N LYS A 566 42.10 4.75 -11.65
CA LYS A 566 41.65 6.12 -11.48
C LYS A 566 40.31 6.37 -12.14
N ASN A 567 40.13 5.86 -13.35
CA ASN A 567 38.98 6.15 -14.20
C ASN A 567 38.24 4.87 -14.63
N GLY A 568 38.80 3.70 -14.34
CA GLY A 568 38.33 2.43 -14.88
C GLY A 568 37.11 1.88 -14.16
N VAL A 569 36.13 1.49 -14.94
CA VAL A 569 34.96 0.72 -14.49
C VAL A 569 34.72 -0.46 -15.42
N TYR A 570 34.31 -1.60 -14.87
CA TYR A 570 33.97 -2.77 -15.68
C TYR A 570 32.47 -2.87 -15.90
N LEU A 571 32.04 -3.11 -17.13
CA LEU A 571 30.64 -3.41 -17.44
C LEU A 571 30.57 -4.80 -18.08
N VAL A 572 30.03 -5.75 -17.34
CA VAL A 572 29.91 -7.16 -17.73
C VAL A 572 28.52 -7.41 -18.27
N LEU A 573 28.41 -7.84 -19.52
CA LEU A 573 27.15 -8.06 -20.21
C LEU A 573 27.05 -9.53 -20.62
N THR A 574 26.05 -10.23 -20.10
CA THR A 574 25.82 -11.65 -20.42
C THR A 574 24.77 -11.81 -21.52
N SER A 575 25.04 -12.64 -22.51
CA SER A 575 24.10 -12.97 -23.58
C SER A 575 22.94 -13.84 -23.09
N GLU A 576 21.91 -13.99 -23.93
CA GLU A 576 20.64 -14.66 -23.60
C GLU A 576 20.76 -16.16 -23.23
N ASP A 577 21.89 -16.78 -23.57
CA ASP A 577 22.23 -18.18 -23.31
C ASP A 577 23.05 -18.41 -22.04
N VAL A 578 23.28 -17.35 -21.26
CA VAL A 578 23.97 -17.40 -19.96
C VAL A 578 22.98 -17.11 -18.85
N THR A 579 22.95 -17.95 -17.83
CA THR A 579 22.14 -17.77 -16.62
C THR A 579 22.97 -17.14 -15.52
N MET A 580 22.32 -16.36 -14.66
CA MET A 580 22.95 -15.74 -13.50
C MET A 580 22.04 -15.87 -12.28
N GLN A 581 22.64 -16.08 -11.11
CA GLN A 581 21.92 -16.24 -9.85
C GLN A 581 21.04 -15.02 -9.53
N ASP A 582 19.74 -15.25 -9.29
CA ASP A 582 18.73 -14.22 -8.99
C ASP A 582 18.34 -13.31 -10.17
N PHE A 583 18.93 -13.52 -11.36
CA PHE A 583 18.47 -12.89 -12.60
C PHE A 583 17.02 -13.25 -12.86
N CYS A 584 16.22 -12.27 -13.33
CA CYS A 584 14.79 -12.42 -13.60
C CYS A 584 13.90 -12.64 -12.37
N ARG A 585 14.47 -12.67 -11.16
CA ARG A 585 13.73 -12.93 -9.92
C ARG A 585 13.81 -11.77 -8.95
N ALA A 586 15.03 -11.33 -8.67
CA ALA A 586 15.31 -10.24 -7.76
C ALA A 586 15.88 -9.03 -8.50
N VAL A 587 16.67 -9.26 -9.56
CA VAL A 587 17.37 -8.18 -10.27
C VAL A 587 17.50 -8.44 -11.77
N CYS A 588 17.61 -7.36 -12.54
CA CYS A 588 17.92 -7.38 -13.99
C CYS A 588 19.39 -7.00 -14.27
N GLY A 589 20.01 -6.33 -13.32
CA GLY A 589 21.42 -5.94 -13.27
C GLY A 589 21.82 -5.71 -11.82
N PHE A 590 23.09 -5.41 -11.61
CA PHE A 590 23.54 -4.81 -10.35
C PHE A 590 24.89 -4.13 -10.55
N HIS A 591 25.20 -3.16 -9.72
CA HIS A 591 26.55 -2.64 -9.55
C HIS A 591 27.14 -2.98 -8.19
N TYR A 592 28.47 -3.04 -8.14
CA TYR A 592 29.25 -3.30 -6.94
C TYR A 592 30.73 -2.94 -7.16
N PHE A 593 31.61 -3.26 -6.21
CA PHE A 593 33.05 -3.14 -6.37
C PHE A 593 33.74 -4.50 -6.28
N THR A 594 34.84 -4.69 -7.00
CA THR A 594 35.63 -5.92 -6.94
C THR A 594 36.33 -6.07 -5.59
N PHE A 595 36.45 -7.30 -5.12
CA PHE A 595 37.28 -7.58 -3.95
C PHE A 595 38.74 -7.72 -4.37
N ALA A 596 39.63 -7.02 -3.67
CA ALA A 596 41.07 -7.14 -3.89
C ALA A 596 41.57 -8.59 -3.74
N SER A 597 40.94 -9.40 -2.88
CA SER A 597 41.25 -10.84 -2.73
C SER A 597 40.84 -11.71 -3.93
N LYS A 598 39.96 -11.21 -4.80
CA LYS A 598 39.48 -11.92 -6.01
C LYS A 598 40.18 -11.43 -7.28
N VAL A 599 40.23 -10.11 -7.46
CA VAL A 599 40.67 -9.48 -8.73
C VAL A 599 42.05 -8.83 -8.59
N GLY A 600 42.57 -8.70 -7.36
CA GLY A 600 43.84 -8.03 -7.07
C GLY A 600 43.72 -6.54 -6.78
N TYR A 601 42.53 -5.97 -6.99
CA TYR A 601 42.23 -4.55 -6.76
C TYR A 601 40.74 -4.33 -6.50
N THR A 602 40.42 -3.17 -5.91
CA THR A 602 39.06 -2.70 -5.70
C THR A 602 38.70 -1.70 -6.80
N LEU A 603 37.82 -2.10 -7.72
CA LEU A 603 37.29 -1.24 -8.76
C LEU A 603 35.78 -1.39 -8.92
N PRO A 604 35.07 -0.32 -9.27
CA PRO A 604 33.63 -0.38 -9.53
C PRO A 604 33.35 -1.24 -10.76
N TYR A 605 32.29 -2.02 -10.70
CA TYR A 605 31.76 -2.75 -11.84
C TYR A 605 30.24 -2.85 -11.80
N ALA A 606 29.64 -3.02 -12.97
CA ALA A 606 28.25 -3.38 -13.12
C ALA A 606 28.11 -4.64 -13.96
N TRP A 607 27.06 -5.41 -13.69
CA TRP A 607 26.62 -6.51 -14.51
C TRP A 607 25.17 -6.30 -14.97
N VAL A 608 24.88 -6.62 -16.22
CA VAL A 608 23.50 -6.63 -16.76
C VAL A 608 23.28 -7.87 -17.63
N GLY A 609 22.17 -8.56 -17.42
CA GLY A 609 21.80 -9.76 -18.17
C GLY A 609 20.85 -9.49 -19.33
N ASN A 610 21.00 -10.23 -20.43
CA ASN A 610 20.04 -10.21 -21.53
C ASN A 610 18.83 -11.11 -21.24
N SER A 611 17.68 -10.48 -21.00
CA SER A 611 16.43 -11.15 -20.61
C SER A 611 15.61 -11.68 -21.78
N GLY A 612 15.98 -11.39 -23.03
CA GLY A 612 15.16 -11.62 -24.22
C GLY A 612 14.63 -13.04 -24.37
N LYS A 613 15.37 -14.04 -23.89
CA LYS A 613 14.98 -15.46 -23.90
C LYS A 613 14.44 -15.98 -22.56
N GLN A 614 14.98 -15.50 -21.44
CA GLN A 614 14.73 -16.11 -20.11
C GLN A 614 13.51 -15.52 -19.41
N CYS A 615 13.31 -14.19 -19.48
CA CYS A 615 12.29 -13.47 -18.74
C CYS A 615 11.99 -12.07 -19.33
N PRO A 616 11.71 -11.97 -20.64
CA PRO A 616 11.52 -10.68 -21.28
C PRO A 616 10.44 -9.84 -20.58
N GLU A 617 9.41 -10.47 -20.01
CA GLU A 617 8.32 -9.82 -19.29
C GLU A 617 8.70 -9.14 -17.96
N VAL A 618 9.87 -9.49 -17.39
CA VAL A 618 10.37 -8.89 -16.15
C VAL A 618 11.37 -7.79 -16.46
N CYS A 619 12.42 -8.13 -17.21
CA CYS A 619 13.59 -7.28 -17.40
C CYS A 619 13.65 -6.58 -18.76
N ALA A 620 12.66 -6.79 -19.64
CA ALA A 620 12.48 -6.02 -20.86
C ALA A 620 11.12 -5.30 -20.91
N TYR A 621 10.48 -5.09 -19.76
CA TYR A 621 9.35 -4.19 -19.64
C TYR A 621 9.76 -2.76 -20.05
N PRO A 622 8.96 -2.02 -20.85
CA PRO A 622 7.61 -2.32 -21.31
C PRO A 622 7.52 -2.97 -22.71
N PHE A 623 8.62 -3.50 -23.27
CA PHE A 623 8.64 -4.14 -24.60
C PHE A 623 8.17 -5.60 -24.59
N ALA A 624 8.18 -6.22 -23.41
CA ALA A 624 7.48 -7.45 -23.13
C ALA A 624 6.69 -7.27 -21.83
N VAL A 625 5.48 -7.81 -21.81
CA VAL A 625 4.55 -7.69 -20.68
C VAL A 625 4.14 -9.08 -20.21
N PRO A 626 3.97 -9.32 -18.91
CA PRO A 626 3.60 -10.63 -18.39
C PRO A 626 2.27 -11.14 -18.97
N GLY A 627 2.19 -12.45 -19.23
CA GLY A 627 1.02 -13.07 -19.87
C GLY A 627 -0.31 -12.85 -19.12
N TYR A 628 -0.26 -12.67 -17.79
CA TYR A 628 -1.45 -12.34 -16.99
C TYR A 628 -2.02 -10.93 -17.27
N MET A 629 -1.24 -10.04 -17.89
CA MET A 629 -1.73 -8.73 -18.38
C MET A 629 -2.39 -8.82 -19.76
N GLY A 630 -2.33 -9.98 -20.43
CA GLY A 630 -2.60 -10.19 -21.85
C GLY A 630 -4.06 -10.15 -22.31
N SER A 631 -4.99 -9.59 -21.53
CA SER A 631 -6.40 -9.47 -21.94
C SER A 631 -7.03 -8.09 -21.68
N GLY A 632 -6.33 -7.17 -20.99
CA GLY A 632 -6.91 -5.88 -20.59
C GLY A 632 -5.92 -4.74 -20.28
N GLY A 633 -4.60 -4.97 -20.19
CA GLY A 633 -3.61 -3.91 -19.94
C GLY A 633 -3.03 -3.27 -21.22
N PRO A 634 -2.22 -2.20 -21.12
CA PRO A 634 -1.46 -1.70 -22.27
C PRO A 634 -0.55 -2.83 -22.78
N GLY A 635 -0.78 -3.25 -24.03
CA GLY A 635 0.03 -4.28 -24.67
C GLY A 635 1.51 -3.87 -24.78
N SER A 636 2.37 -4.85 -25.05
CA SER A 636 3.81 -4.64 -25.24
C SER A 636 4.10 -3.49 -26.20
N LEU A 637 4.97 -2.57 -25.79
CA LEU A 637 5.42 -1.48 -26.63
C LEU A 637 6.38 -1.98 -27.70
N ARG A 638 6.44 -1.26 -28.82
CA ARG A 638 7.37 -1.62 -29.90
C ARG A 638 8.78 -1.12 -29.55
N PRO A 639 9.79 -2.02 -29.51
CA PRO A 639 11.16 -1.65 -29.15
C PRO A 639 11.79 -0.72 -30.21
N PRO A 640 12.56 0.32 -29.80
CA PRO A 640 13.09 1.34 -30.71
C PRO A 640 14.15 0.83 -31.69
N ASN A 641 14.90 -0.22 -31.32
CA ASN A 641 15.94 -0.82 -32.16
C ASN A 641 15.55 -2.20 -32.69
N GLY A 642 14.36 -2.69 -32.37
CA GLY A 642 13.78 -3.93 -32.91
C GLY A 642 14.23 -5.19 -32.18
N ASP A 643 14.96 -5.08 -31.08
CA ASP A 643 15.42 -6.21 -30.26
C ASP A 643 14.89 -6.04 -28.84
N VAL A 644 13.88 -6.83 -28.47
CA VAL A 644 13.19 -6.72 -27.16
C VAL A 644 14.17 -6.86 -26.00
N GLY A 645 15.07 -7.86 -26.05
CA GLY A 645 16.01 -8.12 -24.96
C GLY A 645 17.00 -6.98 -24.81
N VAL A 646 17.64 -6.55 -25.89
CA VAL A 646 18.65 -5.48 -25.85
C VAL A 646 18.03 -4.12 -25.58
N ASP A 647 16.87 -3.79 -26.18
CA ASP A 647 16.18 -2.53 -25.88
C ASP A 647 15.72 -2.47 -24.42
N GLY A 648 15.33 -3.60 -23.81
CA GLY A 648 15.11 -3.71 -22.37
C GLY A 648 16.39 -3.47 -21.56
N MET A 649 17.49 -4.11 -21.95
CA MET A 649 18.79 -3.92 -21.30
C MET A 649 19.27 -2.47 -21.30
N ILE A 650 18.91 -1.65 -22.30
CA ILE A 650 19.36 -0.25 -22.35
C ILE A 650 18.92 0.53 -21.10
N SER A 651 17.68 0.34 -20.64
CA SER A 651 17.20 1.02 -19.42
C SER A 651 17.95 0.53 -18.19
N VAL A 652 18.19 -0.79 -18.08
CA VAL A 652 18.93 -1.39 -16.96
C VAL A 652 20.40 -0.95 -16.97
N ILE A 653 21.07 -0.92 -18.13
CA ILE A 653 22.44 -0.40 -18.25
C ILE A 653 22.48 1.08 -17.83
N GLY A 654 21.48 1.87 -18.23
CA GLY A 654 21.36 3.26 -17.79
C GLY A 654 21.22 3.40 -16.28
N HIS A 655 20.34 2.60 -15.68
CA HIS A 655 20.12 2.52 -14.24
C HIS A 655 21.42 2.19 -13.49
N GLU A 656 22.02 1.04 -13.78
CA GLU A 656 23.22 0.56 -13.08
C GLU A 656 24.40 1.50 -13.26
N LEU A 657 24.55 2.14 -14.43
CA LEU A 657 25.62 3.13 -14.64
C LEU A 657 25.37 4.42 -13.88
N ALA A 658 24.13 4.87 -13.74
CA ALA A 658 23.81 6.07 -12.97
C ALA A 658 24.16 5.84 -11.49
N GLU A 659 23.77 4.70 -10.94
CA GLU A 659 24.02 4.34 -9.54
C GLU A 659 25.50 4.06 -9.28
N LEU A 660 26.18 3.30 -10.16
CA LEU A 660 27.63 3.12 -10.10
C LEU A 660 28.38 4.46 -10.18
N ALA A 661 27.89 5.43 -10.95
CA ALA A 661 28.55 6.73 -11.05
C ALA A 661 28.36 7.56 -9.78
N SER A 662 27.19 7.50 -9.14
CA SER A 662 26.88 8.21 -7.90
C SER A 662 27.33 7.50 -6.64
N ASN A 663 27.58 6.20 -6.71
CA ASN A 663 27.89 5.36 -5.56
C ASN A 663 28.82 4.16 -5.89
N PRO A 664 29.99 4.40 -6.49
CA PRO A 664 30.88 3.36 -7.02
C PRO A 664 31.37 2.34 -5.97
N LEU A 665 31.41 2.73 -4.68
CA LEU A 665 31.89 1.90 -3.58
C LEU A 665 30.81 1.63 -2.52
N VAL A 666 29.53 1.87 -2.84
CA VAL A 666 28.38 1.63 -1.95
C VAL A 666 28.48 2.42 -0.62
N ASN A 667 28.99 3.64 -0.69
CA ASN A 667 29.19 4.53 0.45
C ASN A 667 29.07 6.04 0.11
N ALA A 668 28.50 6.43 -1.03
CA ALA A 668 28.32 7.82 -1.46
C ALA A 668 26.85 8.25 -1.44
N TRP A 669 26.09 8.14 -2.53
CA TRP A 669 24.69 8.64 -2.57
C TRP A 669 23.66 7.52 -2.46
N TYR A 670 22.88 7.49 -1.39
CA TYR A 670 21.72 6.61 -1.21
C TYR A 670 20.77 7.13 -0.12
N ALA A 671 19.52 6.65 -0.14
CA ALA A 671 18.51 6.99 0.85
C ALA A 671 18.53 6.01 2.04
N GLY A 672 18.33 6.53 3.24
CA GLY A 672 18.38 5.76 4.49
C GLY A 672 19.72 5.86 5.24
N GLU A 673 19.80 5.21 6.40
CA GLU A 673 20.98 5.20 7.28
C GLU A 673 21.74 3.86 7.25
N ASP A 674 21.19 2.84 6.56
CA ASP A 674 21.76 1.50 6.49
C ASP A 674 22.38 1.23 5.09
N PRO A 675 23.71 1.04 4.98
CA PRO A 675 24.38 0.74 3.72
C PRO A 675 24.18 -0.70 3.24
N THR A 676 23.51 -1.57 3.98
CA THR A 676 23.35 -3.00 3.62
C THR A 676 22.33 -3.25 2.51
N ALA A 677 21.41 -2.30 2.28
CA ALA A 677 20.45 -2.31 1.16
C ALA A 677 20.13 -0.85 0.77
N PRO A 678 21.09 -0.13 0.17
CA PRO A 678 20.89 1.28 -0.17
C PRO A 678 19.79 1.40 -1.22
N THR A 679 18.83 2.30 -1.01
CA THR A 679 17.91 2.73 -2.08
C THR A 679 18.58 3.88 -2.83
N GLU A 680 18.94 3.67 -4.08
CA GLU A 680 19.78 4.57 -4.85
C GLU A 680 18.98 5.43 -5.84
N ILE A 681 19.69 6.19 -6.68
CA ILE A 681 19.09 7.25 -7.50
C ILE A 681 18.26 6.70 -8.68
N GLY A 682 18.54 5.46 -9.11
CA GLY A 682 17.79 4.74 -10.14
C GLY A 682 16.60 4.01 -9.52
N ASP A 683 16.79 3.35 -8.37
CA ASP A 683 15.74 2.63 -7.62
C ASP A 683 14.50 3.48 -7.36
N LEU A 684 14.70 4.74 -6.96
CA LEU A 684 13.60 5.68 -6.65
C LEU A 684 12.68 5.97 -7.84
N CYS A 685 13.15 5.71 -9.06
CA CYS A 685 12.49 6.05 -10.31
C CYS A 685 12.24 4.84 -11.20
N GLU A 686 12.32 3.64 -10.64
CA GLU A 686 12.09 2.40 -11.36
C GLU A 686 10.73 2.43 -12.08
N GLY A 687 10.76 2.14 -13.39
CA GLY A 687 9.56 2.08 -14.21
C GLY A 687 8.97 3.44 -14.67
N LEU A 688 9.57 4.58 -14.30
CA LEU A 688 9.13 5.91 -14.78
C LEU A 688 9.94 6.31 -16.02
N TYR A 689 9.28 6.59 -17.14
CA TYR A 689 9.92 6.96 -18.41
C TYR A 689 9.43 8.30 -18.98
N GLY A 690 8.43 8.94 -18.36
CA GLY A 690 7.84 10.19 -18.84
C GLY A 690 6.87 10.85 -17.85
N SER A 691 6.46 12.10 -18.13
CA SER A 691 5.46 12.80 -17.30
C SER A 691 4.13 12.01 -17.27
N GLY A 692 3.48 12.00 -16.12
CA GLY A 692 2.31 11.15 -15.82
C GLY A 692 2.68 9.76 -15.32
N GLY A 693 3.97 9.41 -15.20
CA GLY A 693 4.47 8.11 -14.74
C GLY A 693 4.34 7.86 -13.23
N GLY A 694 4.38 6.58 -12.82
CA GLY A 694 4.31 6.15 -11.42
C GLY A 694 3.24 5.08 -11.16
N GLY A 695 3.37 4.32 -10.05
CA GLY A 695 2.38 3.31 -9.65
C GLY A 695 2.13 2.19 -10.68
N GLY A 696 3.15 1.87 -11.50
CA GLY A 696 3.06 0.88 -12.58
C GLY A 696 2.83 1.46 -13.99
N TYR A 697 2.56 2.77 -14.12
CA TYR A 697 2.46 3.45 -15.42
C TYR A 697 3.80 4.05 -15.84
N ILE A 698 4.19 3.82 -17.10
CA ILE A 698 5.50 4.25 -17.62
C ILE A 698 5.61 5.75 -17.91
N GLY A 699 4.51 6.50 -17.92
CA GLY A 699 4.52 7.90 -18.30
C GLY A 699 4.38 8.15 -19.81
N GLN A 700 4.29 9.41 -20.19
CA GLN A 700 4.17 9.83 -21.59
C GLN A 700 5.51 9.73 -22.33
N VAL A 701 5.52 8.90 -23.37
CA VAL A 701 6.71 8.58 -24.18
C VAL A 701 6.41 8.80 -25.66
N MET A 702 7.44 9.11 -26.45
CA MET A 702 7.29 9.43 -27.88
C MET A 702 7.16 8.15 -28.70
N LYS A 703 6.49 8.26 -29.86
CA LYS A 703 6.42 7.21 -30.88
C LYS A 703 6.91 7.74 -32.21
N ASP A 704 7.61 6.91 -32.97
CA ASP A 704 8.02 7.26 -34.33
C ASP A 704 7.00 6.83 -35.39
N GLY A 705 7.26 7.16 -36.66
CA GLY A 705 6.36 6.82 -37.77
C GLY A 705 6.11 5.32 -37.97
N SER A 706 6.94 4.45 -37.40
CA SER A 706 6.78 2.98 -37.39
C SER A 706 6.09 2.47 -36.12
N GLY A 707 5.69 3.37 -35.22
CA GLY A 707 5.06 3.08 -33.93
C GLY A 707 6.04 2.60 -32.86
N ARG A 708 7.36 2.74 -33.06
CA ARG A 708 8.38 2.37 -32.06
C ARG A 708 8.45 3.43 -30.97
N THR A 709 8.58 2.99 -29.72
CA THR A 709 8.48 3.85 -28.54
C THR A 709 9.85 4.22 -27.99
N PHE A 710 10.04 5.49 -27.61
CA PHE A 710 11.30 6.01 -27.07
C PHE A 710 11.07 7.28 -26.25
N ASN A 711 12.02 7.66 -25.39
CA ASN A 711 11.99 8.94 -24.67
C ASN A 711 13.27 9.77 -24.84
N VAL A 712 14.33 9.20 -25.41
CA VAL A 712 15.58 9.91 -25.70
C VAL A 712 16.16 9.52 -27.06
N ASN A 713 16.79 10.49 -27.71
CA ASN A 713 17.57 10.30 -28.93
C ASN A 713 19.04 10.02 -28.57
N GLY A 714 19.66 9.14 -29.35
CA GLY A 714 21.09 8.83 -29.28
C GLY A 714 21.83 9.18 -30.57
N ARG A 715 23.14 8.93 -30.56
CA ARG A 715 24.00 9.10 -31.73
C ARG A 715 23.51 8.20 -32.88
N ARG A 716 23.89 8.59 -34.11
CA ARG A 716 23.58 7.81 -35.33
C ARG A 716 22.09 7.53 -35.51
N SER A 717 21.25 8.48 -35.11
CA SER A 717 19.79 8.38 -35.20
C SER A 717 19.17 7.20 -34.42
N ARG A 718 19.91 6.62 -33.48
CA ARG A 718 19.39 5.63 -32.54
C ARG A 718 18.39 6.30 -31.60
N LYS A 719 17.42 5.52 -31.16
CA LYS A 719 16.41 5.93 -30.19
C LYS A 719 16.44 4.95 -29.04
N PHE A 720 16.18 5.44 -27.84
CA PHE A 720 16.23 4.63 -26.63
C PHE A 720 15.07 5.01 -25.70
N LEU A 721 14.68 4.04 -24.90
CA LEU A 721 13.76 4.22 -23.79
C LEU A 721 14.55 3.97 -22.51
N VAL A 722 14.73 5.00 -21.70
CA VAL A 722 15.48 4.92 -20.44
C VAL A 722 14.62 5.42 -19.30
N GLN A 723 14.67 4.76 -18.16
CA GLN A 723 13.98 5.25 -16.97
C GLN A 723 14.52 6.64 -16.57
N TRP A 724 13.69 7.42 -15.90
CA TRP A 724 14.09 8.65 -15.24
C TRP A 724 15.00 8.35 -14.04
N ILE A 725 15.72 9.37 -13.59
CA ILE A 725 16.63 9.30 -12.45
C ILE A 725 16.19 10.35 -11.43
N TRP A 726 16.38 10.06 -10.14
CA TRP A 726 16.07 11.01 -9.08
C TRP A 726 16.91 12.27 -9.26
N SER A 727 16.25 13.43 -9.28
CA SER A 727 16.94 14.72 -9.31
C SER A 727 17.07 15.27 -7.89
N PRO A 728 18.28 15.47 -7.36
CA PRO A 728 18.48 16.02 -6.02
C PRO A 728 18.06 17.51 -5.95
N VAL A 729 17.94 18.18 -7.09
CA VAL A 729 17.49 19.57 -7.18
C VAL A 729 15.96 19.67 -7.15
N LEU A 730 15.28 18.73 -7.78
CA LEU A 730 13.81 18.72 -7.85
C LEU A 730 13.18 17.92 -6.71
N ASN A 731 13.96 17.07 -6.02
CA ASN A 731 13.46 16.05 -5.11
C ASN A 731 12.34 15.20 -5.74
N ALA A 732 12.54 14.82 -7.00
CA ALA A 732 11.61 14.05 -7.79
C ALA A 732 12.34 13.33 -8.93
N CYS A 733 11.73 12.27 -9.45
CA CYS A 733 12.16 11.63 -10.69
C CYS A 733 12.05 12.60 -11.87
N SER A 734 13.10 12.68 -12.68
CA SER A 734 13.14 13.62 -13.81
C SER A 734 13.88 13.04 -15.02
N GLY A 735 13.41 13.42 -16.19
CA GLY A 735 14.06 13.12 -17.46
C GLY A 735 13.83 14.23 -18.49
N PRO A 736 14.60 14.21 -19.59
CA PRO A 736 14.61 15.31 -20.56
C PRO A 736 13.33 15.41 -21.39
N ASN A 737 12.48 14.38 -21.38
CA ASN A 737 11.16 14.38 -22.02
C ASN A 737 10.04 14.82 -21.06
N ALA A 738 10.37 15.36 -19.88
CA ALA A 738 9.39 15.96 -18.99
C ALA A 738 8.67 17.13 -19.69
N LEU A 739 7.36 17.22 -19.47
CA LEU A 739 6.49 18.21 -20.10
C LEU A 739 6.16 19.41 -19.19
N ASP A 740 6.70 19.42 -17.96
CA ASP A 740 6.25 20.24 -16.83
C ASP A 740 7.36 21.01 -16.07
#